data_AF-A0A5D0PGP0-F1
#
_entry.id   AF-A0A5D0PGP0-F1
#
_cell.length_a   1.000
_cell.length_b   1.000
_cell.length_c   1.000
_cell.angle_alpha   90.00
_cell.angle_beta   90.00
_cell.angle_gamma   90.00
#
_symmetry.space_group_name_H-M   'P 1'
#
loop_
_entity.id
_entity.type
_entity.pdbx_description
1 polymer ?
#
loop_
_entity_poly.entity_id
_entity_poly.type
_entity_poly.pdbx_seq_one_letter_code
_entity_poly.pdbx_strand_id
1 'polypeptide(L)'
;MRPLRLHLDDFGSFREPVTVDFSDVDYFVLVGPTGAGKSTLIDAICFALYGTVPRWGKENVIAHALAPSAVAAKVALVFETGGRRYAVVRALKRDAKGKVHTAEARLEELVPSVPATATLDELMSAVARPVAEGAAVTAEVQRVTGLEYKFFTQCVVLPQGRFAEFLHAQPRERQDLLVQLLDAEVYERVRQRAVQEESGAAQAATLARERLARLTDADEAAEQAARTRLAALRTLDEQVRGDLDALRDSAEEIRHLAGEREAARRRVAALAALGMPAEVPTLAETVRAAAGEVRDHACDVESAEAEEQRAEDDLAALDDPDVLADRIRTLDEHERVVAELRGVQERADLTRAGLEPLAERARALEAALAEAEEAGERLRDAHAGAELARRLVVGQECPTCLRPVERLPHHPVSAGLRAAERHVKTCRKEAEQARNRRTEAETELRHLERTARDLTERATRTTRHLAAGLADPATGDPAAGLIDPVTGDPAAGLIEPATGDPAADPAERAVPDVTALPAGVDRDDLEGRLAAVRAAERRAAKLRQAARDARARLTTAHRRADELTRRTDRLWRDLESARDTVVPLGAPPLTRDDLHHAWTDLLTWRDTTAVQERAALSKGDERVAEAEHHARTLWSTVVGHLTEHGVDVPGTTAAPPTGATPDSARLGELVVAARARAQARLARVEENRATARELDERARTEEERARVAKELAQCLRADAFERWLCTEALDLLVTAASGTLRELSDGQYELALGARNEIEVIDHAEAGLRRNARTLSGGETFQAALALALALSDQVAGLSATAARSLDSLFLDEGFGSLDPATLDTVAATLERLAGGRERMVGVVTHVPALADRVPVRFEVRRDAKGSHLHRVMA
;
A
#
# COMPACT_ATOMS: atom_id res chain seq x y z
N MET A 1 -50.44 51.02 -73.37
CA MET A 1 -51.81 50.57 -73.69
C MET A 1 -52.15 50.97 -75.12
N ARG A 2 -52.43 50.00 -75.99
CA ARG A 2 -52.81 50.17 -77.41
C ARG A 2 -54.09 49.38 -77.71
N PRO A 3 -55.20 49.98 -78.13
CA PRO A 3 -56.39 49.23 -78.51
C PRO A 3 -56.17 48.49 -79.83
N LEU A 4 -56.72 47.28 -79.94
CA LEU A 4 -56.62 46.42 -81.13
C LEU A 4 -57.99 46.21 -81.78
N ARG A 5 -59.01 45.90 -80.96
CA ARG A 5 -60.39 45.69 -81.41
C ARG A 5 -61.35 46.35 -80.44
N LEU A 6 -62.30 47.12 -80.95
CA LEU A 6 -63.40 47.68 -80.15
C LEU A 6 -64.73 47.19 -80.72
N HIS A 7 -65.56 46.59 -79.89
CA HIS A 7 -66.90 46.16 -80.25
C HIS A 7 -67.93 46.90 -79.40
N LEU A 8 -68.96 47.42 -80.06
CA LEU A 8 -70.07 48.13 -79.45
C LEU A 8 -71.38 47.50 -79.93
N ASP A 9 -72.27 47.21 -79.00
CA ASP A 9 -73.63 46.77 -79.26
C ASP A 9 -74.58 47.57 -78.38
N ASP A 10 -75.52 48.29 -78.99
CA ASP A 10 -76.49 49.20 -78.33
C ASP A 10 -75.89 50.26 -77.38
N PHE A 11 -74.64 50.70 -77.63
CA PHE A 11 -73.93 51.66 -76.79
C PHE A 11 -74.01 53.11 -77.32
N GLY A 12 -74.61 53.99 -76.51
CA GLY A 12 -74.68 55.42 -76.77
C GLY A 12 -75.46 55.77 -78.05
N SER A 13 -74.75 56.25 -79.07
CA SER A 13 -75.31 56.61 -80.37
C SER A 13 -75.31 55.45 -81.39
N PHE A 14 -74.53 54.40 -81.14
CA PHE A 14 -74.47 53.19 -81.97
C PHE A 14 -75.54 52.20 -81.50
N ARG A 15 -76.54 51.93 -82.34
CA ARG A 15 -77.69 51.05 -82.02
C ARG A 15 -77.62 49.68 -82.67
N GLU A 16 -76.75 49.51 -83.65
CA GLU A 16 -76.47 48.21 -84.27
C GLU A 16 -75.06 47.76 -83.86
N PRO A 17 -74.76 46.45 -83.85
CA PRO A 17 -73.44 45.95 -83.54
C PRO A 17 -72.37 46.50 -84.49
N VAL A 18 -71.34 47.14 -83.94
CA VAL A 18 -70.21 47.70 -84.69
C VAL A 18 -68.90 47.19 -84.09
N THR A 19 -68.02 46.66 -84.95
CA THR A 19 -66.66 46.28 -84.57
C THR A 19 -65.66 47.15 -85.33
N VAL A 20 -64.77 47.81 -84.60
CA VAL A 20 -63.70 48.65 -85.11
C VAL A 20 -62.37 47.91 -85.01
N ASP A 21 -61.64 47.88 -86.11
CA ASP A 21 -60.31 47.29 -86.21
C ASP A 21 -59.24 48.38 -86.11
N PHE A 22 -58.41 48.31 -85.08
CA PHE A 22 -57.26 49.19 -84.87
C PHE A 22 -55.92 48.44 -85.03
N SER A 23 -55.94 47.15 -85.35
CA SER A 23 -54.76 46.27 -85.33
C SER A 23 -53.67 46.69 -86.32
N ASP A 24 -54.05 47.31 -87.44
CA ASP A 24 -53.18 47.74 -88.53
C ASP A 24 -53.06 49.27 -88.64
N VAL A 25 -53.41 49.98 -87.57
CA VAL A 25 -53.57 51.44 -87.59
C VAL A 25 -52.65 52.10 -86.56
N ASP A 26 -51.75 52.96 -87.01
CA ASP A 26 -50.91 53.81 -86.13
C ASP A 26 -51.40 55.27 -86.12
N TYR A 27 -51.97 55.76 -87.23
CA TYR A 27 -52.52 57.11 -87.33
C TYR A 27 -53.91 57.08 -87.96
N PHE A 28 -54.92 57.55 -87.22
CA PHE A 28 -56.29 57.59 -87.73
C PHE A 28 -57.08 58.82 -87.30
N VAL A 29 -58.12 59.11 -88.07
CA VAL A 29 -59.03 60.20 -87.82
C VAL A 29 -60.48 59.72 -87.78
N LEU A 30 -61.24 60.23 -86.82
CA LEU A 30 -62.69 60.06 -86.69
C LEU A 30 -63.38 61.31 -87.23
N VAL A 31 -64.10 61.16 -88.35
CA VAL A 31 -64.69 62.27 -89.12
C VAL A 31 -66.20 62.10 -89.22
N GLY A 32 -66.94 63.20 -89.18
CA GLY A 32 -68.41 63.19 -89.27
C GLY A 32 -69.03 64.46 -88.68
N PRO A 33 -70.30 64.77 -89.02
CA PRO A 33 -70.95 65.98 -88.54
C PRO A 33 -71.05 66.02 -87.01
N THR A 34 -71.16 67.23 -86.44
CA THR A 34 -71.31 67.41 -85.00
C THR A 34 -72.54 66.64 -84.50
N GLY A 35 -72.37 65.83 -83.44
CA GLY A 35 -73.45 64.97 -82.93
C GLY A 35 -73.68 63.66 -83.70
N ALA A 36 -72.79 63.28 -84.62
CA ALA A 36 -72.84 61.99 -85.33
C ALA A 36 -72.42 60.79 -84.47
N GLY A 37 -71.78 60.99 -83.32
CA GLY A 37 -71.34 59.90 -82.43
C GLY A 37 -69.83 59.62 -82.40
N LYS A 38 -68.99 60.49 -82.97
CA LYS A 38 -67.51 60.33 -83.01
C LYS A 38 -66.89 60.06 -81.64
N SER A 39 -67.17 60.93 -80.67
CA SER A 39 -66.66 60.79 -79.31
C SER A 39 -67.27 59.59 -78.57
N THR A 40 -68.37 59.00 -79.05
CA THR A 40 -68.94 57.77 -78.46
C THR A 40 -67.99 56.58 -78.59
N LEU A 41 -67.11 56.54 -79.60
CA LEU A 41 -66.11 55.48 -79.75
C LEU A 41 -65.00 55.59 -78.70
N ILE A 42 -64.54 56.80 -78.42
CA ILE A 42 -63.58 57.07 -77.33
C ILE A 42 -64.24 56.82 -75.97
N ASP A 43 -65.49 57.27 -75.80
CA ASP A 43 -66.30 57.00 -74.61
C ASP A 43 -66.40 55.48 -74.38
N ALA A 44 -66.54 54.67 -75.44
CA ALA A 44 -66.60 53.21 -75.33
C ALA A 44 -65.27 52.58 -74.88
N ILE A 45 -64.13 53.08 -75.35
CA ILE A 45 -62.80 52.64 -74.87
C ILE A 45 -62.66 52.95 -73.37
N CYS A 46 -62.96 54.18 -72.96
CA CYS A 46 -62.95 54.60 -71.55
C CYS A 46 -63.89 53.75 -70.70
N PHE A 47 -65.11 53.51 -71.21
CA PHE A 47 -66.11 52.69 -70.54
C PHE A 47 -65.63 51.26 -70.37
N ALA A 48 -65.08 50.64 -71.43
CA ALA A 48 -64.59 49.27 -71.38
C ALA A 48 -63.52 49.10 -70.30
N LEU A 49 -62.54 50.03 -70.24
CA LEU A 49 -61.45 49.99 -69.26
C LEU A 49 -61.94 50.30 -67.84
N TYR A 50 -62.57 51.45 -67.63
CA TYR A 50 -62.82 52.00 -66.29
C TYR A 50 -64.27 51.94 -65.82
N GLY A 51 -65.22 51.60 -66.70
CA GLY A 51 -66.65 51.54 -66.39
C GLY A 51 -67.36 52.90 -66.37
N THR A 52 -66.67 53.96 -66.79
CA THR A 52 -67.16 55.34 -66.80
C THR A 52 -66.59 56.08 -68.01
N VAL A 53 -67.19 57.20 -68.39
CA VAL A 53 -66.75 58.02 -69.53
C VAL A 53 -66.59 59.49 -69.14
N PRO A 54 -65.71 60.25 -69.81
CA PRO A 54 -65.41 61.64 -69.41
C PRO A 54 -66.63 62.56 -69.48
N ARG A 55 -67.51 62.35 -70.47
CA ARG A 55 -68.64 63.24 -70.78
C ARG A 55 -69.81 63.17 -69.80
N TRP A 56 -69.88 62.15 -68.94
CA TRP A 56 -70.97 62.03 -67.96
C TRP A 56 -70.77 62.88 -66.70
N GLY A 57 -69.61 63.53 -66.55
CA GLY A 57 -69.32 64.49 -65.48
C GLY A 57 -69.11 63.88 -64.09
N LYS A 58 -69.77 62.76 -63.76
CA LYS A 58 -69.55 61.97 -62.54
C LYS A 58 -69.26 60.52 -62.90
N GLU A 59 -68.34 59.93 -62.14
CA GLU A 59 -68.10 58.49 -62.18
C GLU A 59 -69.36 57.73 -61.78
N ASN A 60 -69.63 56.60 -62.42
CA ASN A 60 -70.78 55.70 -62.19
C ASN A 60 -72.14 56.12 -62.78
N VAL A 61 -72.21 57.16 -63.62
CA VAL A 61 -73.46 57.54 -64.31
C VAL A 61 -73.65 56.72 -65.60
N ILE A 62 -73.85 55.41 -65.45
CA ILE A 62 -73.98 54.45 -66.57
C ILE A 62 -75.33 54.54 -67.31
N ALA A 63 -76.30 55.28 -66.79
CA ALA A 63 -77.63 55.41 -67.41
C ALA A 63 -77.58 56.02 -68.82
N HIS A 64 -76.59 56.87 -69.09
CA HIS A 64 -76.39 57.53 -70.39
C HIS A 64 -75.72 56.63 -71.44
N ALA A 65 -75.21 55.47 -71.04
CA ALA A 65 -74.60 54.50 -71.94
C ALA A 65 -75.62 53.75 -72.81
N LEU A 66 -76.87 53.66 -72.35
CA LEU A 66 -77.92 52.85 -72.97
C LEU A 66 -79.02 53.76 -73.53
N ALA A 67 -79.34 53.62 -74.81
CA ALA A 67 -80.42 54.37 -75.43
C ALA A 67 -81.77 54.13 -74.70
N PRO A 68 -82.70 55.10 -74.63
CA PRO A 68 -83.97 54.94 -73.93
C PRO A 68 -84.80 53.71 -74.37
N SER A 69 -84.66 53.30 -75.64
CA SER A 69 -85.33 52.16 -76.26
C SER A 69 -84.58 50.82 -76.13
N ALA A 70 -83.33 50.82 -75.68
CA ALA A 70 -82.51 49.61 -75.60
C ALA A 70 -82.62 48.94 -74.22
N VAL A 71 -82.57 47.60 -74.21
CA VAL A 71 -82.72 46.78 -72.99
C VAL A 71 -81.37 46.34 -72.44
N ALA A 72 -80.37 46.17 -73.31
CA ALA A 72 -79.01 45.82 -72.95
C ALA A 72 -78.02 46.50 -73.90
N ALA A 73 -76.79 46.69 -73.44
CA ALA A 73 -75.66 47.14 -74.28
C ALA A 73 -74.42 46.34 -73.91
N LYS A 74 -73.53 46.12 -74.87
CA LYS A 74 -72.27 45.40 -74.64
C LYS A 74 -71.13 46.17 -75.30
N VAL A 75 -70.05 46.34 -74.54
CA VAL A 75 -68.79 46.89 -75.05
C VAL A 75 -67.68 45.90 -74.75
N ALA A 76 -66.91 45.54 -75.78
CA ALA A 76 -65.72 44.70 -75.63
C ALA A 76 -64.52 45.41 -76.26
N LEU A 77 -63.39 45.41 -75.55
CA LEU A 77 -62.14 46.01 -76.01
C LEU A 77 -61.01 44.99 -75.84
N VAL A 78 -60.32 44.70 -76.93
CA VAL A 78 -59.04 43.99 -76.91
C VAL A 78 -57.93 45.03 -77.02
N PHE A 79 -56.96 44.98 -76.12
CA PHE A 79 -55.84 45.93 -76.06
C PHE A 79 -54.53 45.24 -75.66
N GLU A 80 -53.41 45.89 -75.97
CA GLU A 80 -52.07 45.45 -75.60
C GLU A 80 -51.41 46.45 -74.64
N THR A 81 -50.71 45.97 -73.61
CA THR A 81 -49.92 46.82 -72.70
C THR A 81 -48.78 46.03 -72.07
N GLY A 82 -47.58 46.62 -71.99
CA GLY A 82 -46.40 45.94 -71.43
C GLY A 82 -46.06 44.61 -72.12
N GLY A 83 -46.30 44.51 -73.44
CA GLY A 83 -46.10 43.30 -74.25
C GLY A 83 -47.11 42.16 -74.03
N ARG A 84 -48.21 42.42 -73.31
CA ARG A 84 -49.27 41.44 -73.02
C ARG A 84 -50.61 41.91 -73.56
N ARG A 85 -51.46 40.98 -74.01
CA ARG A 85 -52.79 41.28 -74.55
C ARG A 85 -53.91 40.93 -73.59
N TYR A 86 -54.89 41.81 -73.52
CA TYR A 86 -56.03 41.70 -72.63
C TYR A 86 -57.33 41.97 -73.38
N ALA A 87 -58.39 41.27 -72.97
CA ALA A 87 -59.76 41.56 -73.37
C ALA A 87 -60.53 42.03 -72.14
N VAL A 88 -61.20 43.18 -72.26
CA VAL A 88 -62.14 43.67 -71.25
C VAL A 88 -63.53 43.74 -71.86
N VAL A 89 -64.52 43.18 -71.15
CA VAL A 89 -65.91 43.14 -71.59
C VAL A 89 -66.77 43.73 -70.49
N ARG A 90 -67.67 44.64 -70.87
CA ARG A 90 -68.70 45.19 -69.99
C ARG A 90 -70.06 45.14 -70.67
N ALA A 91 -71.03 44.54 -69.99
CA ALA A 91 -72.42 44.51 -70.43
C ALA A 91 -73.31 45.26 -69.44
N LEU A 92 -74.22 46.07 -69.97
CA LEU A 92 -75.23 46.80 -69.24
C LEU A 92 -76.60 46.19 -69.49
N LYS A 93 -77.47 46.22 -68.49
CA LYS A 93 -78.87 45.79 -68.61
C LYS A 93 -79.80 46.77 -67.91
N ARG A 94 -80.95 47.02 -68.53
CA ARG A 94 -82.05 47.76 -67.91
C ARG A 94 -82.97 46.79 -67.17
N ASP A 95 -83.21 47.06 -65.90
CA ASP A 95 -84.17 46.29 -65.11
C ASP A 95 -85.63 46.66 -65.45
N ALA A 96 -86.59 45.89 -64.93
CA ALA A 96 -88.01 46.15 -65.13
C ALA A 96 -88.51 47.50 -64.56
N LYS A 97 -87.71 48.16 -63.70
CA LYS A 97 -88.00 49.48 -63.10
C LYS A 97 -87.34 50.64 -63.89
N GLY A 98 -86.67 50.33 -65.01
CA GLY A 98 -86.02 51.30 -65.87
C GLY A 98 -84.61 51.72 -65.43
N LYS A 99 -84.04 51.11 -64.37
CA LYS A 99 -82.68 51.42 -63.90
C LYS A 99 -81.64 50.60 -64.67
N VAL A 100 -80.60 51.26 -65.14
CA VAL A 100 -79.46 50.62 -65.81
C VAL A 100 -78.43 50.18 -64.76
N HIS A 101 -77.97 48.93 -64.87
CA HIS A 101 -76.90 48.37 -64.04
C HIS A 101 -75.91 47.59 -64.91
N THR A 102 -74.69 47.42 -64.41
CA THR A 102 -73.69 46.55 -65.03
C THR A 102 -74.05 45.09 -64.76
N ALA A 103 -74.41 44.36 -65.81
CA ALA A 103 -74.77 42.94 -65.75
C ALA A 103 -73.54 42.05 -65.81
N GLU A 104 -72.50 42.48 -66.53
CA GLU A 104 -71.25 41.74 -66.69
C GLU A 104 -70.07 42.71 -66.72
N ALA A 105 -68.99 42.36 -66.05
CA ALA A 105 -67.68 42.99 -66.21
C ALA A 105 -66.61 41.91 -66.03
N ARG A 106 -65.74 41.72 -67.02
CA ARG A 106 -64.62 40.77 -66.92
C ARG A 106 -63.38 41.29 -67.63
N LEU A 107 -62.21 40.90 -67.12
CA LEU A 107 -60.90 41.15 -67.69
C LEU A 107 -60.17 39.81 -67.84
N GLU A 108 -59.71 39.54 -69.04
CA GLU A 108 -59.05 38.28 -69.44
C GLU A 108 -57.69 38.60 -70.07
N GLU A 109 -56.67 37.82 -69.76
CA GLU A 109 -55.38 37.86 -70.47
C GLU A 109 -55.46 36.87 -71.63
N LEU A 110 -55.12 37.32 -72.83
CA LEU A 110 -55.21 36.55 -74.06
C LEU A 110 -53.88 35.88 -74.41
N VAL A 111 -53.93 34.77 -75.14
CA VAL A 111 -52.74 34.06 -75.60
C VAL A 111 -52.01 34.90 -76.67
N PRO A 112 -50.74 35.29 -76.47
CA PRO A 112 -50.01 36.15 -77.41
C PRO A 112 -49.77 35.55 -78.81
N SER A 113 -49.85 34.21 -78.93
CA SER A 113 -49.59 33.49 -80.19
C SER A 113 -50.67 33.67 -81.26
N VAL A 114 -51.88 34.11 -80.88
CA VAL A 114 -52.92 34.47 -81.87
C VAL A 114 -52.54 35.81 -82.51
N PRO A 115 -52.52 35.96 -83.85
CA PRO A 115 -52.18 37.23 -84.48
C PRO A 115 -53.10 38.38 -84.05
N ALA A 116 -52.57 39.60 -83.87
CA ALA A 116 -53.38 40.77 -83.51
C ALA A 116 -54.44 41.14 -84.58
N THR A 117 -54.24 40.69 -85.82
CA THR A 117 -55.16 40.87 -86.95
C THR A 117 -56.33 39.87 -86.97
N ALA A 118 -56.34 38.88 -86.07
CA ALA A 118 -57.43 37.91 -85.98
C ALA A 118 -58.79 38.57 -85.69
N THR A 119 -59.87 37.86 -85.98
CA THR A 119 -61.23 38.33 -85.73
C THR A 119 -61.48 38.47 -84.22
N LEU A 120 -62.46 39.29 -83.83
CA LEU A 120 -62.80 39.48 -82.42
C LEU A 120 -63.15 38.15 -81.74
N ASP A 121 -63.90 37.27 -82.41
CA ASP A 121 -64.30 35.97 -81.86
C ASP A 121 -63.10 35.05 -81.64
N GLU A 122 -62.12 35.03 -82.56
CA GLU A 122 -60.88 34.26 -82.41
C GLU A 122 -60.04 34.78 -81.23
N LEU A 123 -59.90 36.11 -81.11
CA LEU A 123 -59.16 36.75 -80.02
C LEU A 123 -59.81 36.47 -78.66
N MET A 124 -61.14 36.63 -78.57
CA MET A 124 -61.88 36.41 -77.33
C MET A 124 -62.00 34.93 -76.94
N SER A 125 -61.83 34.00 -77.89
CA SER A 125 -61.78 32.57 -77.59
C SER A 125 -60.41 32.10 -77.08
N ALA A 126 -59.36 32.88 -77.33
CA ALA A 126 -57.98 32.56 -76.96
C ALA A 126 -57.60 33.13 -75.59
N VAL A 127 -58.36 32.80 -74.54
CA VAL A 127 -58.08 33.23 -73.17
C VAL A 127 -56.94 32.40 -72.56
N ALA A 128 -55.87 33.06 -72.15
CA ALA A 128 -54.77 32.44 -71.41
C ALA A 128 -55.13 32.25 -69.93
N ARG A 129 -55.68 33.29 -69.29
CA ARG A 129 -56.21 33.21 -67.91
C ARG A 129 -57.22 34.32 -67.61
N PRO A 130 -58.21 34.09 -66.72
CA PRO A 130 -59.03 35.16 -66.16
C PRO A 130 -58.17 36.03 -65.23
N VAL A 131 -58.37 37.34 -65.26
CA VAL A 131 -57.62 38.31 -64.44
C VAL A 131 -58.52 38.90 -63.35
N ALA A 132 -59.73 39.35 -63.71
CA ALA A 132 -60.69 39.89 -62.75
C ALA A 132 -62.14 39.79 -63.27
N GLU A 133 -63.11 39.78 -62.35
CA GLU A 133 -64.56 39.79 -62.64
C GLU A 133 -65.30 40.75 -61.70
N GLY A 134 -66.43 41.29 -62.16
CA GLY A 134 -67.31 42.15 -61.37
C GLY A 134 -66.67 43.49 -60.99
N ALA A 135 -66.77 43.87 -59.71
CA ALA A 135 -66.27 45.15 -59.22
C ALA A 135 -64.74 45.27 -59.23
N ALA A 136 -64.01 44.15 -59.22
CA ALA A 136 -62.55 44.13 -59.19
C ALA A 136 -61.91 44.52 -60.54
N VAL A 137 -62.67 44.45 -61.65
CA VAL A 137 -62.17 44.71 -63.00
C VAL A 137 -61.52 46.08 -63.12
N THR A 138 -62.13 47.14 -62.57
CA THR A 138 -61.59 48.49 -62.67
C THR A 138 -60.24 48.63 -61.94
N ALA A 139 -60.10 48.05 -60.74
CA ALA A 139 -58.84 48.09 -59.99
C ALA A 139 -57.73 47.31 -60.69
N GLU A 140 -58.08 46.17 -61.28
CA GLU A 140 -57.11 45.35 -62.00
C GLU A 140 -56.72 45.96 -63.35
N VAL A 141 -57.66 46.60 -64.05
CA VAL A 141 -57.34 47.41 -65.24
C VAL A 141 -56.37 48.53 -64.86
N GLN A 142 -56.60 49.26 -63.76
CA GLN A 142 -55.67 50.29 -63.28
C GLN A 142 -54.27 49.73 -63.00
N ARG A 143 -54.19 48.53 -62.40
CA ARG A 143 -52.92 47.85 -62.13
C ARG A 143 -52.19 47.42 -63.41
N VAL A 144 -52.93 46.95 -64.41
CA VAL A 144 -52.41 46.46 -65.69
C VAL A 144 -52.02 47.59 -66.64
N THR A 145 -52.80 48.67 -66.69
CA THR A 145 -52.49 49.87 -67.48
C THR A 145 -51.52 50.81 -66.77
N GLY A 146 -51.33 50.67 -65.45
CA GLY A 146 -50.48 51.51 -64.62
C GLY A 146 -51.06 52.91 -64.35
N LEU A 147 -52.33 53.15 -64.69
CA LEU A 147 -52.97 54.46 -64.60
C LEU A 147 -54.37 54.42 -64.02
N GLU A 148 -54.61 55.28 -63.03
CA GLU A 148 -55.96 55.61 -62.58
C GLU A 148 -56.77 56.30 -63.69
N TYR A 149 -58.11 56.20 -63.59
CA TYR A 149 -59.03 56.76 -64.58
C TYR A 149 -58.79 58.26 -64.83
N LYS A 150 -58.67 59.05 -63.75
CA LYS A 150 -58.44 60.50 -63.84
C LYS A 150 -57.18 60.84 -64.66
N PHE A 151 -56.13 60.05 -64.49
CA PHE A 151 -54.85 60.26 -65.17
C PHE A 151 -54.87 59.71 -66.59
N PHE A 152 -55.58 58.61 -66.85
CA PHE A 152 -55.84 58.13 -68.20
C PHE A 152 -56.55 59.19 -69.06
N THR A 153 -57.52 59.92 -68.49
CA THR A 153 -58.21 61.04 -69.17
C THR A 153 -57.42 62.35 -69.22
N GLN A 154 -56.21 62.37 -68.66
CA GLN A 154 -55.28 63.51 -68.74
C GLN A 154 -54.09 63.22 -69.66
N CYS A 155 -53.71 61.94 -69.82
CA CYS A 155 -52.48 61.55 -70.51
C CYS A 155 -52.72 60.76 -71.81
N VAL A 156 -53.82 59.99 -71.90
CA VAL A 156 -54.10 59.06 -73.02
C VAL A 156 -55.29 59.52 -73.84
N VAL A 157 -56.38 59.89 -73.18
CA VAL A 157 -57.57 60.45 -73.84
C VAL A 157 -57.66 61.90 -73.43
N LEU A 158 -57.60 62.82 -74.38
CA LEU A 158 -57.78 64.25 -74.14
C LEU A 158 -59.19 64.66 -74.61
N PRO A 159 -60.20 64.69 -73.70
CA PRO A 159 -61.57 65.04 -74.06
C PRO A 159 -61.73 66.54 -74.28
N GLN A 160 -62.75 66.90 -75.07
CA GLN A 160 -63.09 68.28 -75.40
C GLN A 160 -63.14 69.19 -74.16
N GLY A 161 -62.36 70.27 -74.16
CA GLY A 161 -62.36 71.30 -73.10
C GLY A 161 -61.56 70.97 -71.83
N ARG A 162 -60.88 69.81 -71.74
CA ARG A 162 -60.04 69.43 -70.58
C ARG A 162 -58.54 69.31 -70.89
N PHE A 163 -58.13 69.73 -72.09
CA PHE A 163 -56.73 69.69 -72.55
C PHE A 163 -55.73 70.33 -71.58
N ALA A 164 -56.13 71.40 -70.87
CA ALA A 164 -55.24 72.16 -69.99
C ALA A 164 -55.17 71.67 -68.53
N GLU A 165 -55.89 70.59 -68.16
CA GLU A 165 -55.99 70.17 -66.76
C GLU A 165 -54.62 69.84 -66.15
N PHE A 166 -53.74 69.17 -66.89
CA PHE A 166 -52.40 68.84 -66.39
C PHE A 166 -51.50 70.09 -66.26
N LEU A 167 -51.59 71.02 -67.22
CA LEU A 167 -50.89 72.31 -67.20
C LEU A 167 -51.31 73.16 -65.98
N HIS A 168 -52.55 73.01 -65.51
CA HIS A 168 -53.12 73.80 -64.43
C HIS A 168 -53.23 73.09 -63.08
N ALA A 169 -52.91 71.79 -63.02
CA ALA A 169 -52.92 70.95 -61.83
C ALA A 169 -52.09 71.55 -60.69
N GLN A 170 -52.34 71.16 -59.44
CA GLN A 170 -51.50 71.59 -58.33
C GLN A 170 -50.16 70.82 -58.31
N PRO A 171 -49.07 71.37 -57.74
CA PRO A 171 -47.80 70.66 -57.64
C PRO A 171 -47.91 69.28 -56.99
N ARG A 172 -48.77 69.12 -55.97
CA ARG A 172 -49.03 67.83 -55.32
C ARG A 172 -49.70 66.83 -56.25
N GLU A 173 -50.72 67.25 -57.01
CA GLU A 173 -51.43 66.39 -57.95
C GLU A 173 -50.52 65.93 -59.10
N ARG A 174 -49.62 66.81 -59.56
CA ARG A 174 -48.57 66.45 -60.53
C ARG A 174 -47.55 65.47 -59.92
N GLN A 175 -47.14 65.70 -58.69
CA GLN A 175 -46.23 64.82 -57.98
C GLN A 175 -46.85 63.42 -57.83
N ASP A 176 -48.10 63.32 -57.41
CA ASP A 176 -48.81 62.05 -57.27
C ASP A 176 -48.90 61.29 -58.61
N LEU A 177 -49.17 61.99 -59.72
CA LEU A 177 -49.12 61.41 -61.06
C LEU A 177 -47.72 60.85 -61.37
N LEU A 178 -46.67 61.64 -61.15
CA LEU A 178 -45.29 61.21 -61.42
C LEU A 178 -44.87 60.03 -60.55
N VAL A 179 -45.22 60.01 -59.26
CA VAL A 179 -44.96 58.86 -58.36
C VAL A 179 -45.60 57.58 -58.89
N GLN A 180 -46.84 57.64 -59.38
CA GLN A 180 -47.53 56.48 -59.96
C GLN A 180 -46.85 55.99 -61.25
N LEU A 181 -46.28 56.90 -62.05
CA LEU A 181 -45.56 56.56 -63.27
C LEU A 181 -44.16 55.95 -62.99
N LEU A 182 -43.49 56.41 -61.92
CA LEU A 182 -42.08 56.12 -61.60
C LEU A 182 -41.84 54.85 -60.74
N ASP A 183 -42.89 54.09 -60.41
CA ASP A 183 -42.81 52.82 -59.65
C ASP A 183 -42.01 52.91 -58.33
N ALA A 184 -42.27 53.97 -57.55
CA ALA A 184 -41.57 54.28 -56.30
C ALA A 184 -41.60 53.15 -55.24
N GLU A 185 -42.50 52.18 -55.37
CA GLU A 185 -42.62 51.00 -54.48
C GLU A 185 -41.31 50.19 -54.38
N VAL A 186 -40.50 50.17 -55.44
CA VAL A 186 -39.22 49.43 -55.43
C VAL A 186 -38.28 49.99 -54.36
N TYR A 187 -38.19 51.30 -54.24
CA TYR A 187 -37.30 51.98 -53.29
C TYR A 187 -37.78 51.81 -51.85
N GLU A 188 -39.10 51.79 -51.64
CA GLU A 188 -39.69 51.50 -50.33
C GLU A 188 -39.35 50.08 -49.85
N ARG A 189 -39.33 49.07 -50.73
CA ARG A 189 -38.87 47.72 -50.38
C ARG A 189 -37.40 47.67 -50.00
N VAL A 190 -36.53 48.40 -50.72
CA VAL A 190 -35.09 48.49 -50.40
C VAL A 190 -34.91 49.14 -49.02
N ARG A 191 -35.66 50.20 -48.73
CA ARG A 191 -35.66 50.85 -47.41
C ARG A 191 -36.05 49.88 -46.30
N GLN A 192 -37.14 49.13 -46.48
CA GLN A 192 -37.60 48.14 -45.49
C GLN A 192 -36.54 47.06 -45.24
N ARG A 193 -35.85 46.60 -46.29
CA ARG A 193 -34.75 45.64 -46.14
C ARG A 193 -33.57 46.22 -45.38
N ALA A 194 -33.18 47.45 -45.67
CA ALA A 194 -32.11 48.15 -44.96
C ALA A 194 -32.43 48.30 -43.46
N VAL A 195 -33.68 48.59 -43.08
CA VAL A 195 -34.11 48.63 -41.67
C VAL A 195 -33.97 47.26 -40.99
N GLN A 196 -34.35 46.18 -41.67
CA GLN A 196 -34.20 44.83 -41.13
C GLN A 196 -32.73 44.46 -40.91
N GLU A 197 -31.88 44.83 -41.87
CA GLU A 197 -30.44 44.57 -41.81
C GLU A 197 -29.75 45.38 -40.70
N GLU A 198 -30.13 46.65 -40.53
CA GLU A 198 -29.68 47.50 -39.43
C GLU A 198 -29.98 46.87 -38.06
N SER A 199 -31.22 46.44 -37.86
CA SER A 199 -31.66 45.83 -36.61
C SER A 199 -30.91 44.52 -36.30
N GLY A 200 -30.75 43.66 -37.32
CA GLY A 200 -30.03 42.38 -37.18
C GLY A 200 -28.55 42.57 -36.86
N ALA A 201 -27.87 43.45 -37.59
CA ALA A 201 -26.46 43.76 -37.38
C ALA A 201 -26.22 44.43 -36.01
N ALA A 202 -27.09 45.36 -35.60
CA ALA A 202 -27.00 46.02 -34.30
C ALA A 202 -27.15 45.04 -33.11
N GLN A 203 -28.07 44.08 -33.21
CA GLN A 203 -28.22 43.01 -32.21
C GLN A 203 -26.98 42.11 -32.17
N ALA A 204 -26.45 41.71 -33.33
CA ALA A 204 -25.25 40.88 -33.42
C ALA A 204 -24.02 41.59 -32.83
N ALA A 205 -23.84 42.87 -33.12
CA ALA A 205 -22.79 43.71 -32.52
C ALA A 205 -22.92 43.78 -30.99
N THR A 206 -24.14 43.99 -30.48
CA THR A 206 -24.39 44.06 -29.04
C THR A 206 -24.04 42.75 -28.35
N LEU A 207 -24.48 41.61 -28.90
CA LEU A 207 -24.17 40.29 -28.37
C LEU A 207 -22.66 40.00 -28.38
N ALA A 208 -21.96 40.42 -29.44
CA ALA A 208 -20.50 40.27 -29.54
C ALA A 208 -19.79 41.08 -28.44
N ARG A 209 -20.20 42.35 -28.21
CA ARG A 209 -19.68 43.19 -27.13
C ARG A 209 -19.97 42.65 -25.74
N GLU A 210 -21.18 42.13 -25.50
CA GLU A 210 -21.53 41.51 -24.22
C GLU A 210 -20.69 40.27 -23.92
N ARG A 211 -20.40 39.45 -24.93
CA ARG A 211 -19.51 38.28 -24.78
C ARG A 211 -18.07 38.72 -24.53
N LEU A 212 -17.60 39.74 -25.24
CA LEU A 212 -16.28 40.33 -25.04
C LEU A 212 -16.12 40.86 -23.61
N ALA A 213 -17.12 41.55 -23.07
CA ALA A 213 -17.11 42.10 -21.71
C ALA A 213 -17.00 41.02 -20.61
N ARG A 214 -17.37 39.76 -20.88
CA ARG A 214 -17.21 38.64 -19.94
C ARG A 214 -15.78 38.09 -19.88
N LEU A 215 -14.93 38.43 -20.86
CA LEU A 215 -13.54 38.01 -20.93
C LEU A 215 -12.64 39.05 -20.24
N THR A 216 -12.82 39.21 -18.93
CA THR A 216 -12.14 40.23 -18.11
C THR A 216 -10.62 40.10 -18.06
N ASP A 217 -10.09 38.91 -18.35
CA ASP A 217 -8.67 38.58 -18.20
C ASP A 217 -7.96 38.47 -19.56
N ALA A 218 -8.58 38.96 -20.63
CA ALA A 218 -8.13 38.77 -22.01
C ALA A 218 -7.30 39.95 -22.52
N ASP A 219 -6.36 40.44 -21.71
CA ASP A 219 -5.48 41.55 -22.07
C ASP A 219 -4.00 41.12 -22.17
N GLU A 220 -3.19 42.01 -22.73
CA GLU A 220 -1.75 41.77 -22.91
C GLU A 220 -0.99 41.76 -21.58
N ALA A 221 -1.46 42.53 -20.59
CA ALA A 221 -0.84 42.59 -19.27
C ALA A 221 -0.99 41.27 -18.51
N ALA A 222 -2.18 40.65 -18.55
CA ALA A 222 -2.49 39.36 -17.95
C ALA A 222 -1.69 38.22 -18.61
N GLU A 223 -1.54 38.24 -19.93
CA GLU A 223 -0.72 37.26 -20.66
C GLU A 223 0.74 37.40 -20.24
N GLN A 224 1.27 38.63 -20.21
CA GLN A 224 2.66 38.87 -19.84
C GLN A 224 2.93 38.52 -18.37
N ALA A 225 2.00 38.83 -17.47
CA ALA A 225 2.07 38.42 -16.07
C ALA A 225 2.08 36.90 -15.92
N ALA A 226 1.22 36.17 -16.65
CA ALA A 226 1.19 34.72 -16.65
C ALA A 226 2.48 34.10 -17.22
N ARG A 227 3.05 34.66 -18.30
CA ARG A 227 4.34 34.24 -18.87
C ARG A 227 5.49 34.44 -17.89
N THR A 228 5.55 35.62 -17.27
CA THR A 228 6.58 35.98 -16.29
C THR A 228 6.52 35.04 -15.09
N ARG A 229 5.31 34.75 -14.60
CA ARG A 229 5.07 33.81 -13.52
C ARG A 229 5.52 32.39 -13.87
N LEU A 230 5.19 31.91 -15.07
CA LEU A 230 5.61 30.57 -15.52
C LEU A 230 7.13 30.48 -15.67
N ALA A 231 7.78 31.53 -16.20
CA ALA A 231 9.25 31.58 -16.31
C ALA A 231 9.91 31.52 -14.92
N ALA A 232 9.44 32.33 -13.97
CA ALA A 232 9.94 32.31 -12.59
C ALA A 232 9.78 30.92 -11.93
N LEU A 233 8.64 30.26 -12.12
CA LEU A 233 8.41 28.92 -11.58
C LEU A 233 9.23 27.81 -12.27
N ARG A 234 9.64 27.99 -13.53
CA ARG A 234 10.56 27.06 -14.21
C ARG A 234 11.97 27.16 -13.63
N THR A 235 12.47 28.38 -13.42
CA THR A 235 13.75 28.61 -12.75
C THR A 235 13.75 28.06 -11.33
N LEU A 236 12.66 28.27 -10.58
CA LEU A 236 12.49 27.68 -9.25
C LEU A 236 12.50 26.15 -9.27
N ASP A 237 11.83 25.50 -10.22
CA ASP A 237 11.81 24.03 -10.37
C ASP A 237 13.23 23.47 -10.59
N GLU A 238 14.04 24.14 -11.40
CA GLU A 238 15.44 23.76 -11.61
C GLU A 238 16.29 23.94 -10.35
N GLN A 239 16.16 25.07 -9.65
CA GLN A 239 16.88 25.35 -8.41
C GLN A 239 16.50 24.37 -7.29
N VAL A 240 15.20 24.21 -7.01
CA VAL A 240 14.70 23.30 -5.98
C VAL A 240 15.12 21.87 -6.27
N ARG A 241 15.12 21.42 -7.54
CA ARG A 241 15.61 20.09 -7.88
C ARG A 241 17.08 19.90 -7.52
N GLY A 242 17.93 20.87 -7.85
CA GLY A 242 19.35 20.84 -7.49
C GLY A 242 19.57 20.82 -5.97
N ASP A 243 18.84 21.66 -5.24
CA ASP A 243 18.93 21.72 -3.77
C ASP A 243 18.41 20.43 -3.10
N LEU A 244 17.35 19.81 -3.65
CA LEU A 244 16.82 18.53 -3.17
C LEU A 244 17.79 17.37 -3.44
N ASP A 245 18.49 17.37 -4.57
CA ASP A 245 19.55 16.41 -4.86
C ASP A 245 20.72 16.59 -3.86
N ALA A 246 21.16 17.83 -3.61
CA ALA A 246 22.19 18.12 -2.61
C ALA A 246 21.79 17.72 -1.18
N LEU A 247 20.51 17.86 -0.82
CA LEU A 247 19.95 17.36 0.44
C LEU A 247 20.00 15.84 0.55
N ARG A 248 19.71 15.13 -0.55
CA ARG A 248 19.82 13.66 -0.60
C ARG A 248 21.26 13.22 -0.38
N ASP A 249 22.21 13.86 -1.06
CA ASP A 249 23.64 13.57 -0.94
C ASP A 249 24.14 13.84 0.49
N SER A 250 23.73 14.98 1.08
CA SER A 250 24.02 15.30 2.48
C SER A 250 23.45 14.27 3.45
N ALA A 251 22.24 13.75 3.20
CA ALA A 251 21.63 12.72 4.04
C ALA A 251 22.37 11.36 3.94
N GLU A 252 22.92 11.02 2.77
CA GLU A 252 23.79 9.86 2.59
C GLU A 252 25.12 10.02 3.34
N GLU A 253 25.74 11.19 3.23
CA GLU A 253 26.96 11.52 3.96
C GLU A 253 26.75 11.43 5.48
N ILE A 254 25.68 12.01 6.02
CA ILE A 254 25.35 11.91 7.46
C ILE A 254 25.23 10.45 7.89
N ARG A 255 24.56 9.59 7.11
CA ARG A 255 24.43 8.16 7.43
C ARG A 255 25.78 7.46 7.46
N HIS A 256 26.65 7.73 6.49
CA HIS A 256 27.99 7.18 6.43
C HIS A 256 28.83 7.61 7.64
N LEU A 257 28.90 8.92 7.91
CA LEU A 257 29.63 9.49 9.05
C LEU A 257 29.10 8.98 10.39
N ALA A 258 27.78 8.85 10.55
CA ALA A 258 27.17 8.30 11.75
C ALA A 258 27.56 6.82 11.96
N GLY A 259 27.70 6.05 10.88
CA GLY A 259 28.21 4.68 10.90
C GLY A 259 29.68 4.61 11.35
N GLU A 260 30.55 5.48 10.81
CA GLU A 260 31.95 5.60 11.24
C GLU A 260 32.06 5.96 12.73
N ARG A 261 31.27 6.94 13.17
CA ARG A 261 31.18 7.36 14.57
C ARG A 261 30.77 6.21 15.48
N GLU A 262 29.73 5.46 15.14
CA GLU A 262 29.24 4.36 15.98
C GLU A 262 30.22 3.18 16.01
N ALA A 263 30.97 2.95 14.92
CA ALA A 263 32.08 2.01 14.92
C ALA A 263 33.20 2.46 15.88
N ALA A 264 33.58 3.74 15.85
CA ALA A 264 34.56 4.30 16.79
C ALA A 264 34.10 4.20 18.26
N ARG A 265 32.82 4.51 18.53
CA ARG A 265 32.22 4.36 19.87
C ARG A 265 32.32 2.93 20.38
N ARG A 266 32.02 1.93 19.54
CA ARG A 266 32.14 0.51 19.90
C ARG A 266 33.58 0.11 20.23
N ARG A 267 34.58 0.60 19.48
CA ARG A 267 36.00 0.34 19.75
C ARG A 267 36.44 0.95 21.09
N VAL A 268 36.04 2.18 21.40
CA VAL A 268 36.30 2.81 22.71
C VAL A 268 35.68 2.00 23.86
N ALA A 269 34.45 1.51 23.68
CA ALA A 269 33.77 0.69 24.68
C ALA A 269 34.47 -0.66 24.92
N ALA A 270 34.93 -1.32 23.85
CA ALA A 270 35.67 -2.58 23.95
C ALA A 270 37.00 -2.41 24.72
N LEU A 271 37.74 -1.33 24.44
CA LEU A 271 38.97 -1.02 25.18
C LEU A 271 38.69 -0.72 26.66
N ALA A 272 37.60 -0.02 26.98
CA ALA A 272 37.24 0.31 28.36
C ALA A 272 36.86 -0.91 29.22
N ALA A 273 36.45 -2.02 28.60
CA ALA A 273 36.06 -3.25 29.30
C ALA A 273 37.26 -4.08 29.80
N LEU A 274 38.48 -3.81 29.32
CA LEU A 274 39.70 -4.52 29.75
C LEU A 274 40.12 -4.07 31.16
N GLY A 275 40.31 -5.01 32.09
CA GLY A 275 40.80 -4.75 33.44
C GLY A 275 41.46 -5.97 34.08
N MET A 276 42.59 -5.74 34.76
CA MET A 276 43.34 -6.80 35.45
C MET A 276 42.62 -7.21 36.75
N PRO A 277 42.41 -8.52 36.98
CA PRO A 277 41.86 -9.01 38.25
C PRO A 277 42.79 -8.70 39.44
N ALA A 278 42.21 -8.35 40.60
CA ALA A 278 42.95 -7.89 41.78
C ALA A 278 43.90 -8.93 42.40
N GLU A 279 43.71 -10.22 42.08
CA GLU A 279 44.46 -11.34 42.63
C GLU A 279 45.79 -11.60 41.88
N VAL A 280 45.92 -11.10 40.65
CA VAL A 280 47.07 -11.37 39.77
C VAL A 280 48.41 -10.87 40.35
N PRO A 281 48.52 -9.65 40.95
CA PRO A 281 49.81 -9.13 41.41
C PRO A 281 50.51 -9.96 42.49
N THR A 282 49.78 -10.70 43.33
CA THR A 282 50.36 -11.47 44.47
C THR A 282 50.40 -12.98 44.20
N LEU A 283 49.80 -13.46 43.11
CA LEU A 283 49.65 -14.89 42.84
C LEU A 283 50.99 -15.61 42.66
N ALA A 284 51.96 -15.01 41.96
CA ALA A 284 53.28 -15.60 41.73
C ALA A 284 54.08 -15.84 43.04
N GLU A 285 53.88 -14.98 44.05
CA GLU A 285 54.49 -15.16 45.38
C GLU A 285 53.81 -16.30 46.15
N THR A 286 52.47 -16.37 46.11
CA THR A 286 51.71 -17.43 46.80
C THR A 286 51.98 -18.83 46.22
N VAL A 287 52.14 -18.96 44.91
CA VAL A 287 52.50 -20.23 44.25
C VAL A 287 53.90 -20.69 44.69
N ARG A 288 54.89 -19.78 44.72
CA ARG A 288 56.26 -20.09 45.17
C ARG A 288 56.32 -20.53 46.63
N ALA A 289 55.53 -19.90 47.51
CA ALA A 289 55.45 -20.29 48.92
C ALA A 289 54.90 -21.71 49.10
N ALA A 290 53.81 -22.08 48.41
CA ALA A 290 53.22 -23.42 48.49
C ALA A 290 54.17 -24.52 47.95
N ALA A 291 54.96 -24.23 46.90
CA ALA A 291 55.98 -25.14 46.40
C ALA A 291 57.18 -25.30 47.38
N GLY A 292 57.43 -24.32 48.25
CA GLY A 292 58.35 -24.45 49.38
C GLY A 292 57.84 -25.45 50.42
N GLU A 293 56.60 -25.30 50.88
CA GLU A 293 55.97 -26.17 51.88
C GLU A 293 55.99 -27.66 51.49
N VAL A 294 55.77 -27.97 50.20
CA VAL A 294 55.86 -29.35 49.67
C VAL A 294 57.25 -29.95 49.85
N ARG A 295 58.30 -29.18 49.54
CA ARG A 295 59.69 -29.66 49.66
C ARG A 295 60.07 -29.93 51.10
N ASP A 296 59.69 -29.04 52.01
CA ASP A 296 60.02 -29.15 53.43
C ASP A 296 59.36 -30.40 54.04
N HIS A 297 58.07 -30.63 53.77
CA HIS A 297 57.36 -31.80 54.29
C HIS A 297 57.79 -33.14 53.66
N ALA A 298 58.37 -33.13 52.45
CA ALA A 298 58.93 -34.35 51.86
C ALA A 298 60.16 -34.82 52.65
N CYS A 299 61.02 -33.89 53.06
CA CYS A 299 62.18 -34.16 53.91
C CYS A 299 61.78 -34.74 55.29
N ASP A 300 60.71 -34.20 55.89
CA ASP A 300 60.18 -34.69 57.17
C ASP A 300 59.74 -36.16 57.11
N VAL A 301 59.14 -36.60 55.98
CA VAL A 301 58.70 -37.99 55.78
C VAL A 301 59.88 -38.94 55.70
N GLU A 302 60.89 -38.62 54.89
CA GLU A 302 62.09 -39.46 54.73
C GLU A 302 62.81 -39.71 56.06
N SER A 303 62.92 -38.69 56.90
CA SER A 303 63.55 -38.80 58.22
C SER A 303 62.77 -39.72 59.17
N ALA A 304 61.45 -39.58 59.22
CA ALA A 304 60.61 -40.35 60.15
C ALA A 304 60.53 -41.84 59.81
N GLU A 305 60.54 -42.20 58.52
CA GLU A 305 60.53 -43.60 58.07
C GLU A 305 61.84 -44.34 58.40
N ALA A 306 62.98 -43.64 58.33
CA ALA A 306 64.28 -44.22 58.67
C ALA A 306 64.42 -44.54 60.17
N GLU A 307 63.79 -43.76 61.05
CA GLU A 307 63.76 -44.04 62.49
C GLU A 307 62.84 -45.20 62.86
N GLU A 308 61.68 -45.31 62.20
CA GLU A 308 60.74 -46.43 62.35
C GLU A 308 61.43 -47.77 62.08
N GLN A 309 62.10 -47.90 60.93
CA GLN A 309 62.76 -49.15 60.53
C GLN A 309 63.79 -49.63 61.55
N ARG A 310 64.65 -48.74 62.05
CA ARG A 310 65.69 -49.10 63.04
C ARG A 310 65.11 -49.66 64.33
N ALA A 311 63.96 -49.17 64.76
CA ALA A 311 63.33 -49.64 65.99
C ALA A 311 62.62 -50.99 65.83
N GLU A 312 62.22 -51.36 64.61
CA GLU A 312 61.70 -52.71 64.33
C GLU A 312 62.82 -53.75 64.32
N ASP A 313 63.97 -53.41 63.73
CA ASP A 313 65.14 -54.28 63.68
C ASP A 313 65.66 -54.59 65.10
N ASP A 314 65.71 -53.59 65.99
CA ASP A 314 66.11 -53.74 67.41
C ASP A 314 65.20 -54.73 68.19
N LEU A 315 63.89 -54.77 67.87
CA LEU A 315 62.92 -55.64 68.56
C LEU A 315 63.07 -57.11 68.14
N ALA A 316 63.40 -57.36 66.88
CA ALA A 316 63.54 -58.71 66.33
C ALA A 316 64.73 -59.51 66.91
N ALA A 317 65.68 -58.83 67.57
CA ALA A 317 66.91 -59.43 68.08
C ALA A 317 66.82 -60.00 69.52
N LEU A 318 65.65 -59.93 70.18
CA LEU A 318 65.44 -60.35 71.57
C LEU A 318 64.73 -61.71 71.69
N ASP A 319 64.85 -62.38 72.85
CA ASP A 319 64.26 -63.70 73.12
C ASP A 319 62.72 -63.71 73.13
N ASP A 320 62.15 -64.89 72.90
CA ASP A 320 60.70 -65.10 72.99
C ASP A 320 60.23 -64.96 74.46
N PRO A 321 59.34 -63.99 74.76
CA PRO A 321 58.84 -63.75 76.10
C PRO A 321 58.06 -64.94 76.70
N ASP A 322 57.43 -65.79 75.89
CA ASP A 322 56.62 -66.90 76.37
C ASP A 322 57.47 -68.09 76.85
N VAL A 323 58.62 -68.32 76.20
CA VAL A 323 59.59 -69.36 76.55
C VAL A 323 60.27 -69.07 77.90
N LEU A 324 60.59 -67.80 78.16
CA LEU A 324 61.18 -67.37 79.43
C LEU A 324 60.20 -67.56 80.61
N ALA A 325 58.90 -67.36 80.39
CA ALA A 325 57.88 -67.49 81.43
C ALA A 325 57.59 -68.95 81.84
N ASP A 326 57.71 -69.92 80.93
CA ASP A 326 57.43 -71.34 81.20
C ASP A 326 58.47 -72.02 82.09
N ARG A 327 59.75 -71.68 81.90
CA ARG A 327 60.87 -72.22 82.69
C ARG A 327 60.79 -71.86 84.17
N ILE A 328 60.37 -70.63 84.48
CA ILE A 328 60.23 -70.16 85.87
C ILE A 328 59.22 -71.03 86.62
N ARG A 329 58.11 -71.43 85.99
CA ARG A 329 57.08 -72.28 86.62
C ARG A 329 57.58 -73.69 86.96
N THR A 330 58.40 -74.29 86.10
CA THR A 330 58.92 -75.65 86.33
C THR A 330 59.84 -75.70 87.55
N LEU A 331 60.57 -74.61 87.81
CA LEU A 331 61.51 -74.52 88.93
C LEU A 331 60.80 -74.65 90.28
N ASP A 332 59.64 -73.99 90.42
CA ASP A 332 58.83 -74.03 91.65
C ASP A 332 58.33 -75.44 91.99
N GLU A 333 58.00 -76.27 91.00
CA GLU A 333 57.48 -77.62 91.23
C GLU A 333 58.55 -78.58 91.77
N HIS A 334 59.81 -78.42 91.32
CA HIS A 334 60.91 -79.28 91.72
C HIS A 334 61.24 -79.16 93.22
N GLU A 335 61.36 -77.93 93.72
CA GLU A 335 61.73 -77.66 95.12
C GLU A 335 60.75 -78.27 96.13
N ARG A 336 59.45 -78.24 95.79
CA ARG A 336 58.38 -78.77 96.64
C ARG A 336 58.47 -80.29 96.84
N VAL A 337 58.77 -81.06 95.80
CA VAL A 337 58.77 -82.54 95.85
C VAL A 337 59.95 -83.08 96.67
N VAL A 338 61.12 -82.42 96.60
CA VAL A 338 62.32 -82.82 97.33
C VAL A 338 62.14 -82.71 98.85
N ALA A 339 61.41 -81.70 99.32
CA ALA A 339 61.12 -81.52 100.75
C ALA A 339 60.27 -82.66 101.34
N GLU A 340 59.27 -83.15 100.60
CA GLU A 340 58.34 -84.19 101.03
C GLU A 340 59.03 -85.56 101.15
N LEU A 341 59.96 -85.87 100.24
CA LEU A 341 60.75 -87.11 100.24
C LEU A 341 61.56 -87.30 101.53
N ARG A 342 62.24 -86.24 102.01
CA ARG A 342 63.09 -86.31 103.21
C ARG A 342 62.30 -86.70 104.46
N GLY A 343 61.07 -86.21 104.61
CA GLY A 343 60.26 -86.49 105.80
C GLY A 343 59.76 -87.95 105.92
N VAL A 344 59.59 -88.66 104.81
CA VAL A 344 59.11 -90.06 104.82
C VAL A 344 60.23 -91.03 105.17
N GLN A 345 61.46 -90.76 104.72
CA GLN A 345 62.63 -91.62 104.98
C GLN A 345 62.95 -91.70 106.47
N GLU A 346 62.93 -90.56 107.18
CA GLU A 346 63.23 -90.48 108.61
C GLU A 346 62.27 -91.32 109.48
N ARG A 347 60.98 -91.38 109.11
CA ARG A 347 59.98 -92.21 109.80
C ARG A 347 60.21 -93.70 109.62
N ALA A 348 60.63 -94.13 108.42
CA ALA A 348 60.86 -95.54 108.14
C ALA A 348 62.00 -96.11 109.01
N ASP A 349 63.05 -95.32 109.21
CA ASP A 349 64.22 -95.73 109.99
C ASP A 349 63.89 -95.97 111.47
N LEU A 350 63.01 -95.15 112.06
CA LEU A 350 62.55 -95.32 113.44
C LEU A 350 61.75 -96.61 113.65
N THR A 351 60.80 -96.92 112.76
CA THR A 351 59.99 -98.14 112.86
C THR A 351 60.84 -99.41 112.74
N ARG A 352 61.89 -99.38 111.90
CA ARG A 352 62.81 -100.51 111.72
C ARG A 352 63.53 -100.88 113.01
N ALA A 353 63.93 -99.90 113.82
CA ALA A 353 64.67 -100.14 115.06
C ALA A 353 63.85 -100.83 116.17
N GLY A 354 62.51 -100.72 116.15
CA GLY A 354 61.63 -101.23 117.22
C GLY A 354 61.23 -102.71 117.13
N LEU A 355 61.63 -103.42 116.07
CA LEU A 355 61.16 -104.78 115.75
C LEU A 355 61.83 -105.90 116.57
N GLU A 356 63.14 -105.79 116.81
CA GLU A 356 63.92 -106.85 117.48
C GLU A 356 63.44 -107.17 118.92
N PRO A 357 63.16 -106.17 119.79
CA PRO A 357 62.69 -106.44 121.15
C PRO A 357 61.34 -107.17 121.18
N LEU A 358 60.46 -106.88 120.22
CA LEU A 358 59.17 -107.55 120.10
C LEU A 358 59.32 -109.03 119.69
N ALA A 359 60.31 -109.35 118.86
CA ALA A 359 60.59 -110.72 118.43
C ALA A 359 61.15 -111.60 119.56
N GLU A 360 62.02 -111.06 120.42
CA GLU A 360 62.51 -111.79 121.60
C GLU A 360 61.39 -112.14 122.59
N ARG A 361 60.49 -111.18 122.86
CA ARG A 361 59.37 -111.36 123.80
C ARG A 361 58.43 -112.49 123.38
N ALA A 362 58.15 -112.61 122.08
CA ALA A 362 57.30 -113.67 121.55
C ALA A 362 57.93 -115.06 121.72
N ARG A 363 59.23 -115.20 121.41
CA ARG A 363 59.97 -116.47 121.56
C ARG A 363 59.96 -117.00 123.00
N ALA A 364 60.11 -116.12 123.99
CA ALA A 364 60.12 -116.51 125.41
C ALA A 364 58.78 -117.10 125.89
N LEU A 365 57.65 -116.52 125.45
CA LEU A 365 56.32 -116.96 125.87
C LEU A 365 55.89 -118.27 125.19
N GLU A 366 56.35 -118.51 123.95
CA GLU A 366 56.14 -119.80 123.26
C GLU A 366 56.87 -120.96 123.97
N ALA A 367 58.08 -120.73 124.49
CA ALA A 367 58.81 -121.74 125.26
C ALA A 367 58.09 -122.13 126.57
N ALA A 368 57.53 -121.15 127.30
CA ALA A 368 56.79 -121.39 128.53
C ALA A 368 55.49 -122.19 128.32
N LEU A 369 54.84 -122.03 127.16
CA LEU A 369 53.69 -122.84 126.78
C LEU A 369 54.07 -124.32 126.61
N ALA A 370 55.19 -124.61 125.94
CA ALA A 370 55.65 -125.97 125.70
C ALA A 370 55.91 -126.74 127.01
N GLU A 371 56.55 -126.09 128.00
CA GLU A 371 56.77 -126.69 129.33
C GLU A 371 55.46 -127.03 130.06
N ALA A 372 54.47 -126.13 129.98
CA ALA A 372 53.17 -126.33 130.63
C ALA A 372 52.40 -127.53 130.04
N GLU A 373 52.48 -127.76 128.73
CA GLU A 373 51.81 -128.87 128.04
C GLU A 373 52.38 -130.22 128.45
N GLU A 374 53.71 -130.33 128.51
CA GLU A 374 54.44 -131.55 128.89
C GLU A 374 54.19 -131.95 130.35
N ALA A 375 54.03 -130.98 131.26
CA ALA A 375 53.64 -131.22 132.65
C ALA A 375 52.19 -131.75 132.77
N GLY A 376 51.28 -131.28 131.93
CA GLY A 376 49.88 -131.71 131.93
C GLY A 376 49.66 -133.14 131.41
N GLU A 377 50.52 -133.61 130.51
CA GLU A 377 50.42 -134.96 129.93
C GLU A 377 50.86 -136.04 130.92
N ARG A 378 51.96 -135.81 131.65
CA ARG A 378 52.44 -136.68 132.74
C ARG A 378 51.37 -136.97 133.81
N LEU A 379 50.50 -136.01 134.09
CA LEU A 379 49.40 -136.13 135.06
C LEU A 379 48.22 -136.96 134.53
N ARG A 380 48.03 -137.04 133.21
CA ARG A 380 46.99 -137.86 132.56
C ARG A 380 47.32 -139.35 132.66
N ASP A 381 48.56 -139.71 132.37
CA ASP A 381 49.04 -141.11 132.40
C ASP A 381 48.92 -141.75 133.78
N ALA A 382 49.26 -141.00 134.85
CA ALA A 382 49.17 -141.46 136.23
C ALA A 382 47.71 -141.78 136.67
N HIS A 383 46.73 -141.05 136.13
CA HIS A 383 45.32 -141.25 136.46
C HIS A 383 44.74 -142.51 135.79
N ALA A 384 45.19 -142.82 134.57
CA ALA A 384 44.77 -144.00 133.80
C ALA A 384 45.19 -145.33 134.46
N GLY A 385 46.40 -145.39 135.04
CA GLY A 385 46.91 -146.58 135.73
C GLY A 385 46.12 -146.95 137.00
N ALA A 386 45.55 -145.97 137.70
CA ALA A 386 44.80 -146.19 138.95
C ALA A 386 43.38 -146.76 138.72
N GLU A 387 42.77 -146.53 137.56
CA GLU A 387 41.44 -147.06 137.19
C GLU A 387 41.49 -148.56 136.84
N LEU A 388 42.55 -149.01 136.17
CA LEU A 388 42.72 -150.39 135.71
C LEU A 388 42.82 -151.38 136.90
N ALA A 389 43.46 -150.96 137.99
CA ALA A 389 43.69 -151.77 139.20
C ALA A 389 42.42 -152.15 139.97
N ARG A 390 41.32 -151.39 139.83
CA ARG A 390 40.06 -151.63 140.55
C ARG A 390 39.26 -152.83 140.03
N ARG A 391 39.58 -153.36 138.84
CA ARG A 391 38.75 -154.33 138.09
C ARG A 391 39.24 -155.79 138.14
N LEU A 392 40.29 -156.10 138.92
CA LEU A 392 40.87 -157.45 139.04
C LEU A 392 40.33 -158.19 140.27
N VAL A 393 40.22 -159.52 140.19
CA VAL A 393 39.75 -160.38 141.29
C VAL A 393 40.70 -161.57 141.46
N VAL A 394 41.04 -161.92 142.70
CA VAL A 394 41.94 -163.04 143.05
C VAL A 394 41.30 -164.37 142.63
N GLY A 395 42.03 -165.19 141.87
CA GLY A 395 41.60 -166.52 141.39
C GLY A 395 41.03 -166.58 139.96
N GLN A 396 40.59 -165.46 139.37
CA GLN A 396 40.27 -165.39 137.94
C GLN A 396 41.49 -164.98 137.11
N GLU A 397 41.46 -165.33 135.83
CA GLU A 397 42.47 -164.98 134.87
C GLU A 397 42.48 -163.46 134.63
N CYS A 398 43.63 -162.83 134.90
CA CYS A 398 43.83 -161.41 134.65
C CYS A 398 43.53 -161.08 133.16
N PRO A 399 42.69 -160.08 132.83
CA PRO A 399 42.27 -159.80 131.44
C PRO A 399 43.42 -159.39 130.51
N THR A 400 44.52 -158.92 131.08
CA THR A 400 45.70 -158.50 130.33
C THR A 400 46.71 -159.64 130.13
N CYS A 401 46.76 -160.65 131.01
CA CYS A 401 47.81 -161.69 130.97
C CYS A 401 47.38 -163.14 131.19
N LEU A 402 46.09 -163.42 131.38
CA LEU A 402 45.44 -164.73 131.46
C LEU A 402 45.99 -165.72 132.51
N ARG A 403 46.77 -165.24 133.48
CA ARG A 403 47.19 -166.04 134.66
C ARG A 403 46.22 -165.84 135.82
N PRO A 404 46.05 -166.83 136.72
CA PRO A 404 45.30 -166.65 137.95
C PRO A 404 45.94 -165.55 138.81
N VAL A 405 45.15 -164.55 139.19
CA VAL A 405 45.64 -163.45 140.04
C VAL A 405 45.93 -163.99 141.44
N GLU A 406 47.20 -164.00 141.83
CA GLU A 406 47.64 -164.49 143.16
C GLU A 406 47.48 -163.43 144.26
N ARG A 407 47.73 -162.15 143.96
CA ARG A 407 47.53 -161.03 144.89
C ARG A 407 47.20 -159.74 144.15
N LEU A 408 46.27 -158.96 144.72
CA LEU A 408 45.86 -157.65 144.19
C LEU A 408 46.88 -156.57 144.57
N PRO A 409 47.44 -155.81 143.61
CA PRO A 409 48.27 -154.65 143.88
C PRO A 409 47.43 -153.44 144.26
N HIS A 410 47.90 -152.69 145.26
CA HIS A 410 47.27 -151.43 145.69
C HIS A 410 47.93 -150.25 144.97
N HIS A 411 47.15 -149.47 144.22
CA HIS A 411 47.59 -148.20 143.63
C HIS A 411 46.78 -147.02 144.22
N PRO A 412 47.43 -146.01 144.83
CA PRO A 412 46.76 -144.82 145.32
C PRO A 412 46.44 -143.84 144.18
N VAL A 413 45.22 -143.31 144.18
CA VAL A 413 44.72 -142.37 143.16
C VAL A 413 45.23 -140.96 143.46
N SER A 414 45.86 -140.30 142.48
CA SER A 414 46.30 -138.90 142.58
C SER A 414 45.20 -137.92 142.10
N ALA A 415 44.97 -136.86 142.88
CA ALA A 415 44.08 -135.74 142.53
C ALA A 415 44.90 -134.57 141.96
N GLY A 416 44.48 -133.96 140.83
CA GLY A 416 45.16 -132.74 140.33
C GLY A 416 44.96 -132.32 138.86
N LEU A 417 44.39 -133.17 138.00
CA LEU A 417 44.40 -132.96 136.53
C LEU A 417 43.81 -131.62 136.04
N ARG A 418 42.71 -131.14 136.63
CA ARG A 418 42.04 -129.89 136.21
C ARG A 418 42.86 -128.61 136.44
N ALA A 419 43.86 -128.64 137.33
CA ALA A 419 44.72 -127.47 137.57
C ALA A 419 45.75 -127.29 136.46
N ALA A 420 46.35 -128.39 135.98
CA ALA A 420 47.32 -128.38 134.90
C ALA A 420 46.70 -127.94 133.55
N GLU A 421 45.48 -128.42 133.25
CA GLU A 421 44.76 -128.03 132.02
C GLU A 421 44.47 -126.51 131.95
N ARG A 422 44.25 -125.86 133.09
CA ARG A 422 44.05 -124.39 133.15
C ARG A 422 45.34 -123.62 132.91
N HIS A 423 46.48 -124.11 133.40
CA HIS A 423 47.77 -123.46 133.24
C HIS A 423 48.22 -123.41 131.77
N VAL A 424 48.09 -124.54 131.05
CA VAL A 424 48.33 -124.64 129.60
C VAL A 424 47.53 -123.60 128.82
N LYS A 425 46.24 -123.43 129.17
CA LYS A 425 45.36 -122.48 128.48
C LYS A 425 45.82 -121.02 128.65
N THR A 426 46.35 -120.65 129.81
CA THR A 426 46.85 -119.30 130.08
C THR A 426 48.12 -119.00 129.27
N CYS A 427 49.12 -119.89 129.34
CA CYS A 427 50.38 -119.71 128.59
C CYS A 427 50.12 -119.61 127.08
N ARG A 428 49.11 -120.34 126.55
CA ARG A 428 48.77 -120.31 125.12
C ARG A 428 48.28 -118.93 124.68
N LYS A 429 47.45 -118.29 125.50
CA LYS A 429 46.91 -116.97 125.22
C LYS A 429 48.00 -115.88 125.23
N GLU A 430 48.96 -116.00 126.15
CA GLU A 430 50.05 -115.02 126.28
C GLU A 430 51.03 -115.07 125.10
N ALA A 431 51.37 -116.27 124.60
CA ALA A 431 52.20 -116.42 123.42
C ALA A 431 51.56 -115.85 122.15
N GLU A 432 50.26 -116.08 121.95
CA GLU A 432 49.51 -115.59 120.78
C GLU A 432 49.49 -114.05 120.71
N GLN A 433 49.31 -113.37 121.85
CA GLN A 433 49.29 -111.91 121.90
C GLN A 433 50.64 -111.27 121.51
N ALA A 434 51.76 -111.86 121.91
CA ALA A 434 53.08 -111.33 121.59
C ALA A 434 53.40 -111.43 120.09
N ARG A 435 52.96 -112.51 119.43
CA ARG A 435 53.15 -112.72 117.99
C ARG A 435 52.40 -111.68 117.14
N ASN A 436 51.18 -111.31 117.53
CA ASN A 436 50.38 -110.34 116.79
C ASN A 436 51.03 -108.94 116.78
N ARG A 437 51.53 -108.48 117.94
CA ARG A 437 52.19 -107.16 118.05
C ARG A 437 53.43 -107.02 117.17
N ARG A 438 54.23 -108.07 117.03
CA ARG A 438 55.38 -108.07 116.11
C ARG A 438 54.93 -107.91 114.65
N THR A 439 53.89 -108.64 114.26
CA THR A 439 53.39 -108.65 112.87
C THR A 439 52.84 -107.28 112.45
N GLU A 440 52.19 -106.55 113.37
CA GLU A 440 51.71 -105.18 113.12
C GLU A 440 52.87 -104.24 112.79
N ALA A 441 53.94 -104.24 113.59
CA ALA A 441 55.12 -103.39 113.37
C ALA A 441 55.85 -103.70 112.04
N GLU A 442 55.94 -104.98 111.64
CA GLU A 442 56.55 -105.37 110.35
C GLU A 442 55.74 -104.83 109.15
N THR A 443 54.43 -104.66 109.32
CA THR A 443 53.54 -104.21 108.25
C THR A 443 53.63 -102.69 108.04
N GLU A 444 53.79 -101.93 109.13
CA GLU A 444 53.95 -100.47 109.07
C GLU A 444 55.26 -100.05 108.39
N LEU A 445 56.37 -100.74 108.68
CA LEU A 445 57.66 -100.47 108.03
C LEU A 445 57.60 -100.61 106.50
N ARG A 446 56.97 -101.70 106.01
CA ARG A 446 56.81 -101.96 104.57
C ARG A 446 56.01 -100.87 103.85
N HIS A 447 55.08 -100.21 104.53
CA HIS A 447 54.30 -99.13 103.95
C HIS A 447 55.16 -97.87 103.75
N LEU A 448 55.93 -97.48 104.77
CA LEU A 448 56.80 -96.29 104.71
C LEU A 448 57.89 -96.42 103.64
N GLU A 449 58.48 -97.62 103.48
CA GLU A 449 59.48 -97.89 102.45
C GLU A 449 58.93 -97.89 101.01
N ARG A 450 57.63 -98.06 100.82
CA ARG A 450 56.98 -97.89 99.50
C ARG A 450 56.78 -96.42 99.18
N THR A 451 56.27 -95.64 100.12
CA THR A 451 56.00 -94.20 99.94
C THR A 451 57.27 -93.40 99.63
N ALA A 452 58.40 -93.74 100.26
CA ALA A 452 59.67 -93.10 99.96
C ALA A 452 60.11 -93.29 98.49
N ARG A 453 59.88 -94.47 97.90
CA ARG A 453 60.24 -94.75 96.50
C ARG A 453 59.44 -93.91 95.51
N ASP A 454 58.13 -93.78 95.72
CA ASP A 454 57.26 -93.01 94.82
C ASP A 454 57.65 -91.52 94.79
N LEU A 455 58.05 -90.95 95.93
CA LEU A 455 58.50 -89.56 96.01
C LEU A 455 59.87 -89.34 95.33
N THR A 456 60.77 -90.32 95.38
CA THR A 456 62.05 -90.28 94.63
C THR A 456 61.82 -90.23 93.13
N GLU A 457 60.86 -91.00 92.61
CA GLU A 457 60.56 -91.03 91.18
C GLU A 457 59.96 -89.70 90.68
N ARG A 458 59.12 -89.05 91.49
CA ARG A 458 58.57 -87.71 91.18
C ARG A 458 59.65 -86.63 91.14
N ALA A 459 60.57 -86.61 92.12
CA ALA A 459 61.68 -85.65 92.14
C ALA A 459 62.56 -85.77 90.88
N THR A 460 62.80 -87.01 90.43
CA THR A 460 63.60 -87.28 89.22
C THR A 460 62.99 -86.68 87.94
N ARG A 461 61.66 -86.59 87.87
CA ARG A 461 60.95 -86.10 86.67
C ARG A 461 61.06 -84.58 86.52
N THR A 462 60.91 -83.84 87.61
CA THR A 462 60.99 -82.37 87.60
C THR A 462 62.41 -81.88 87.34
N THR A 463 63.45 -82.55 87.87
CA THR A 463 64.85 -82.27 87.53
C THR A 463 65.12 -82.40 86.04
N ARG A 464 64.54 -83.43 85.39
CA ARG A 464 64.73 -83.68 83.96
C ARG A 464 64.08 -82.61 83.09
N HIS A 465 62.95 -82.05 83.51
CA HIS A 465 62.26 -80.97 82.79
C HIS A 465 63.07 -79.66 82.83
N LEU A 466 63.66 -79.33 83.99
CA LEU A 466 64.57 -78.20 84.13
C LEU A 466 65.87 -78.38 83.32
N ALA A 467 66.40 -79.61 83.28
CA ALA A 467 67.60 -79.94 82.52
C ALA A 467 67.39 -79.98 80.99
N ALA A 468 66.21 -80.41 80.53
CA ALA A 468 65.88 -80.42 79.09
C ALA A 468 65.90 -79.01 78.47
N GLY A 469 65.67 -77.98 79.29
CA GLY A 469 65.81 -76.59 78.88
C GLY A 469 67.26 -76.11 78.73
N LEU A 470 68.25 -76.73 79.38
CA LEU A 470 69.65 -76.28 79.34
C LEU A 470 70.42 -76.76 78.09
N ALA A 471 69.76 -77.52 77.21
CA ALA A 471 70.30 -77.84 75.90
C ALA A 471 70.32 -76.55 75.06
N ASP A 472 71.54 -76.04 74.89
CA ASP A 472 71.89 -74.92 74.03
C ASP A 472 71.22 -75.07 72.63
N PRO A 473 70.44 -74.07 72.15
CA PRO A 473 69.93 -74.03 70.78
C PRO A 473 71.04 -73.91 69.72
N ALA A 474 72.31 -73.75 70.13
CA ALA A 474 73.44 -73.53 69.23
C ALA A 474 74.03 -74.79 68.56
N THR A 475 73.37 -75.96 68.64
CA THR A 475 73.71 -77.11 67.77
C THR A 475 72.50 -77.52 66.94
N GLY A 476 72.31 -76.78 65.84
CA GLY A 476 71.38 -77.17 64.80
C GLY A 476 71.87 -78.42 64.06
N ASP A 477 70.98 -79.40 63.92
CA ASP A 477 70.63 -79.92 62.61
C ASP A 477 69.14 -80.33 62.60
N PRO A 478 68.34 -79.93 61.61
CA PRO A 478 66.88 -79.83 61.70
C PRO A 478 66.21 -81.07 61.12
N ALA A 479 65.61 -81.91 61.97
CA ALA A 479 64.73 -82.97 61.46
C ALA A 479 63.80 -83.55 62.53
N ALA A 480 62.83 -82.76 63.01
CA ALA A 480 61.56 -83.28 63.51
C ALA A 480 60.56 -82.13 63.73
N GLY A 481 59.50 -82.07 62.92
CA GLY A 481 58.27 -81.38 63.30
C GLY A 481 57.90 -80.11 62.54
N LEU A 482 58.18 -80.01 61.23
CA LEU A 482 57.35 -79.20 60.33
C LEU A 482 56.19 -80.07 59.84
N ILE A 483 54.99 -79.81 60.36
CA ILE A 483 53.76 -80.17 59.69
C ILE A 483 53.57 -79.11 58.59
N ASP A 484 54.00 -79.43 57.37
CA ASP A 484 53.60 -78.69 56.16
C ASP A 484 52.33 -79.34 55.59
N PRO A 485 51.19 -78.63 55.54
CA PRO A 485 49.91 -79.20 55.21
C PRO A 485 49.61 -79.15 53.70
N VAL A 486 50.44 -79.69 52.80
CA VAL A 486 50.09 -79.66 51.35
C VAL A 486 50.38 -80.90 50.51
N THR A 487 51.25 -81.87 50.83
CA THR A 487 51.40 -83.05 49.93
C THR A 487 51.72 -84.36 50.66
N GLY A 488 50.87 -85.37 50.44
CA GLY A 488 50.95 -86.70 51.04
C GLY A 488 51.76 -87.74 50.26
N ASP A 489 52.04 -88.82 50.99
CA ASP A 489 52.59 -90.15 50.65
C ASP A 489 54.10 -90.42 50.77
N PRO A 490 54.50 -91.65 51.20
CA PRO A 490 55.59 -91.88 52.14
C PRO A 490 56.74 -92.72 51.55
N ALA A 491 57.93 -92.61 52.13
CA ALA A 491 59.05 -93.50 51.81
C ALA A 491 59.43 -94.33 53.04
N ALA A 492 59.19 -95.64 52.92
CA ALA A 492 59.64 -96.69 53.80
C ALA A 492 61.17 -96.89 53.70
N GLY A 493 61.80 -97.28 54.81
CA GLY A 493 63.21 -97.67 54.87
C GLY A 493 63.48 -98.55 56.08
N LEU A 494 63.35 -99.86 55.87
CA LEU A 494 63.71 -100.97 56.77
C LEU A 494 65.20 -100.94 57.14
N ILE A 495 65.55 -101.16 58.42
CA ILE A 495 66.72 -101.97 58.81
C ILE A 495 66.38 -102.81 60.05
N GLU A 496 66.79 -104.07 59.95
CA GLU A 496 66.55 -105.29 60.74
C GLU A 496 67.30 -105.40 62.09
N PRO A 497 66.98 -106.44 62.91
CA PRO A 497 67.35 -106.53 64.32
C PRO A 497 68.68 -107.26 64.55
N ALA A 498 69.39 -106.90 65.63
CA ALA A 498 70.55 -107.65 66.11
C ALA A 498 70.24 -108.34 67.45
N THR A 499 70.31 -109.66 67.38
CA THR A 499 70.27 -110.68 68.43
C THR A 499 71.43 -110.57 69.42
N GLY A 500 71.18 -110.83 70.71
CA GLY A 500 72.22 -111.00 71.72
C GLY A 500 71.69 -111.44 73.10
N ASP A 501 71.78 -112.75 73.33
CA ASP A 501 71.78 -113.57 74.56
C ASP A 501 71.26 -113.06 75.94
N PRO A 502 70.46 -113.87 76.67
CA PRO A 502 69.99 -113.60 78.03
C PRO A 502 70.78 -114.40 79.09
N ALA A 503 71.59 -113.74 79.93
CA ALA A 503 71.93 -114.21 81.28
C ALA A 503 72.94 -113.26 81.97
N ALA A 504 72.47 -112.43 82.90
CA ALA A 504 73.25 -112.01 84.06
C ALA A 504 72.34 -111.37 85.13
N ASP A 505 72.51 -111.87 86.35
CA ASP A 505 71.84 -111.61 87.62
C ASP A 505 71.70 -110.11 88.01
N PRO A 506 70.57 -109.63 88.58
CA PRO A 506 70.39 -108.23 88.96
C PRO A 506 70.53 -108.01 90.47
N ALA A 507 71.65 -107.42 90.91
CA ALA A 507 71.73 -106.69 92.17
C ALA A 507 72.88 -105.67 92.12
N GLU A 508 72.62 -104.45 92.63
CA GLU A 508 73.52 -103.29 92.78
C GLU A 508 73.74 -102.37 91.55
N ARG A 509 72.82 -101.41 91.36
CA ARG A 509 73.06 -100.12 90.68
C ARG A 509 72.78 -98.97 91.65
N ALA A 510 73.74 -98.05 91.78
CA ALA A 510 73.70 -96.87 92.63
C ALA A 510 72.59 -95.88 92.22
N VAL A 511 71.84 -95.36 93.19
CA VAL A 511 70.73 -94.40 93.01
C VAL A 511 71.29 -92.95 93.00
N PRO A 512 70.97 -92.09 92.00
CA PRO A 512 71.44 -90.69 91.94
C PRO A 512 70.77 -89.79 92.99
N ASP A 513 71.51 -88.79 93.49
CA ASP A 513 71.03 -87.81 94.47
C ASP A 513 70.03 -86.83 93.83
N VAL A 514 68.74 -87.10 94.03
CA VAL A 514 67.62 -86.31 93.49
C VAL A 514 67.35 -85.00 94.24
N THR A 515 68.23 -84.60 95.17
CA THR A 515 68.02 -83.43 96.04
C THR A 515 68.77 -82.16 95.60
N ALA A 516 69.47 -82.18 94.46
CA ALA A 516 70.22 -81.04 93.91
C ALA A 516 69.65 -80.52 92.57
N LEU A 517 69.67 -79.18 92.38
CA LEU A 517 69.25 -78.49 91.14
C LEU A 517 70.28 -78.68 89.99
N PRO A 518 69.84 -78.71 88.71
CA PRO A 518 70.74 -78.74 87.56
C PRO A 518 71.60 -77.45 87.45
N ALA A 519 72.86 -77.58 87.05
CA ALA A 519 73.75 -76.43 86.85
C ALA A 519 73.27 -75.52 85.70
N GLY A 520 73.12 -74.21 85.95
CA GLY A 520 72.79 -73.21 84.92
C GLY A 520 71.36 -72.65 84.95
N VAL A 521 70.50 -73.09 85.88
CA VAL A 521 69.18 -72.48 86.09
C VAL A 521 69.28 -71.43 87.20
N ASP A 522 69.15 -70.15 86.83
CA ASP A 522 69.08 -69.00 87.75
C ASP A 522 67.76 -68.24 87.52
N ARG A 523 67.06 -67.91 88.61
CA ARG A 523 65.78 -67.20 88.57
C ARG A 523 65.96 -65.75 88.12
N ASP A 524 66.99 -65.06 88.58
CA ASP A 524 67.13 -63.61 88.37
C ASP A 524 67.49 -63.28 86.89
N ASP A 525 68.20 -64.17 86.20
CA ASP A 525 68.54 -64.03 84.77
C ASP A 525 67.31 -64.13 83.85
N LEU A 526 66.44 -65.11 84.12
CA LEU A 526 65.23 -65.34 83.31
C LEU A 526 64.24 -64.17 83.40
N GLU A 527 64.12 -63.54 84.57
CA GLU A 527 63.27 -62.37 84.77
C GLU A 527 63.82 -61.09 84.10
N GLY A 528 65.15 -60.92 84.09
CA GLY A 528 65.81 -59.76 83.46
C GLY A 528 65.64 -59.71 81.93
N ARG A 529 65.75 -60.86 81.25
CA ARG A 529 65.60 -60.96 79.78
C ARG A 529 64.19 -60.61 79.31
N LEU A 530 63.15 -61.02 80.05
CA LEU A 530 61.75 -60.73 79.74
C LEU A 530 61.41 -59.22 79.80
N ALA A 531 62.07 -58.47 80.68
CA ALA A 531 61.85 -57.03 80.82
C ALA A 531 62.40 -56.22 79.63
N ALA A 532 63.50 -56.66 79.03
CA ALA A 532 64.13 -55.98 77.88
C ALA A 532 63.23 -56.02 76.63
N VAL A 533 62.61 -57.17 76.33
CA VAL A 533 61.67 -57.36 75.21
C VAL A 533 60.54 -56.32 75.25
N ARG A 534 59.88 -56.19 76.41
CA ARG A 534 58.75 -55.27 76.59
C ARG A 534 59.12 -53.80 76.39
N ALA A 535 60.37 -53.41 76.61
CA ALA A 535 60.82 -52.03 76.42
C ALA A 535 61.02 -51.68 74.94
N ALA A 536 61.53 -52.61 74.14
CA ALA A 536 61.73 -52.45 72.70
C ALA A 536 60.38 -52.30 71.95
N GLU A 537 59.36 -53.09 72.32
CA GLU A 537 58.02 -53.03 71.70
C GLU A 537 57.39 -51.63 71.77
N ARG A 538 57.51 -50.95 72.92
CA ARG A 538 56.96 -49.61 73.12
C ARG A 538 57.65 -48.55 72.26
N ARG A 539 58.96 -48.71 72.03
CA ARG A 539 59.74 -47.77 71.23
C ARG A 539 59.36 -47.84 69.75
N ALA A 540 59.25 -49.05 69.19
CA ALA A 540 58.84 -49.26 67.81
C ALA A 540 57.45 -48.65 67.53
N ALA A 541 56.47 -48.89 68.41
CA ALA A 541 55.11 -48.35 68.24
C ALA A 541 55.05 -46.81 68.15
N LYS A 542 55.89 -46.09 68.91
CA LYS A 542 55.92 -44.62 68.90
C LYS A 542 56.43 -44.06 67.56
N LEU A 543 57.46 -44.69 66.99
CA LEU A 543 58.09 -44.21 65.75
C LEU A 543 57.20 -44.47 64.53
N ARG A 544 56.45 -45.58 64.50
CA ARG A 544 55.41 -45.84 63.48
C ARG A 544 54.36 -44.73 63.39
N GLN A 545 53.96 -44.16 64.53
CA GLN A 545 52.97 -43.08 64.55
C GLN A 545 53.54 -41.78 63.96
N ALA A 546 54.80 -41.46 64.25
CA ALA A 546 55.46 -40.24 63.74
C ALA A 546 55.58 -40.22 62.21
N ALA A 547 55.90 -41.35 61.59
CA ALA A 547 55.98 -41.47 60.12
C ALA A 547 54.63 -41.24 59.43
N ARG A 548 53.52 -41.71 60.03
CA ARG A 548 52.17 -41.49 59.50
C ARG A 548 51.78 -40.01 59.50
N ASP A 549 52.10 -39.29 60.58
CA ASP A 549 51.76 -37.86 60.73
C ASP A 549 52.59 -36.97 59.78
N ALA A 550 53.81 -37.37 59.42
CA ALA A 550 54.61 -36.69 58.41
C ALA A 550 53.98 -36.82 57.00
N ARG A 551 53.55 -38.03 56.61
CA ARG A 551 52.93 -38.30 55.28
C ARG A 551 51.64 -37.50 55.07
N ALA A 552 50.83 -37.34 56.12
CA ALA A 552 49.59 -36.57 56.05
C ALA A 552 49.82 -35.07 55.77
N ARG A 553 50.89 -34.49 56.33
CA ARG A 553 51.27 -33.08 56.10
C ARG A 553 51.74 -32.84 54.66
N LEU A 554 52.59 -33.71 54.13
CA LEU A 554 53.04 -33.66 52.74
C LEU A 554 51.87 -33.69 51.74
N THR A 555 50.90 -34.58 51.96
CA THR A 555 49.71 -34.71 51.10
C THR A 555 48.89 -33.41 51.07
N THR A 556 48.78 -32.73 52.21
CA THR A 556 48.04 -31.47 52.32
C THR A 556 48.72 -30.33 51.56
N ALA A 557 50.04 -30.24 51.64
CA ALA A 557 50.82 -29.23 50.91
C ALA A 557 50.73 -29.41 49.39
N HIS A 558 50.81 -30.66 48.89
CA HIS A 558 50.63 -30.96 47.47
C HIS A 558 49.29 -30.46 46.92
N ARG A 559 48.19 -30.76 47.63
CA ARG A 559 46.84 -30.33 47.20
C ARG A 559 46.73 -28.80 47.06
N ARG A 560 47.36 -28.04 47.96
CA ARG A 560 47.35 -26.57 47.94
C ARG A 560 48.16 -26.03 46.76
N ALA A 561 49.33 -26.59 46.47
CA ALA A 561 50.13 -26.21 45.31
C ALA A 561 49.38 -26.46 44.00
N ASP A 562 48.73 -27.63 43.85
CA ASP A 562 47.95 -27.98 42.65
C ASP A 562 46.74 -27.07 42.43
N GLU A 563 46.09 -26.62 43.52
CA GLU A 563 44.98 -25.66 43.44
C GLU A 563 45.45 -24.30 42.90
N LEU A 564 46.58 -23.79 43.40
CA LEU A 564 47.13 -22.50 42.96
C LEU A 564 47.64 -22.54 41.51
N THR A 565 48.24 -23.65 41.07
CA THR A 565 48.62 -23.84 39.66
C THR A 565 47.39 -23.80 38.74
N ARG A 566 46.33 -24.56 39.07
CA ARG A 566 45.07 -24.54 38.28
C ARG A 566 44.40 -23.17 38.25
N ARG A 567 44.51 -22.39 39.33
CA ARG A 567 44.00 -21.01 39.40
C ARG A 567 44.80 -20.08 38.48
N THR A 568 46.12 -20.23 38.44
CA THR A 568 47.01 -19.49 37.53
C THR A 568 46.67 -19.77 36.06
N ASP A 569 46.46 -21.04 35.69
CA ASP A 569 46.07 -21.42 34.33
C ASP A 569 44.69 -20.88 33.90
N ARG A 570 43.77 -20.71 34.84
CA ARG A 570 42.48 -20.07 34.56
C ARG A 570 42.65 -18.59 34.23
N LEU A 571 43.41 -17.87 35.06
CA LEU A 571 43.63 -16.43 34.86
C LEU A 571 44.42 -16.12 33.58
N TRP A 572 45.31 -17.02 33.14
CA TRP A 572 45.93 -16.95 31.82
C TRP A 572 44.91 -17.04 30.68
N ARG A 573 43.96 -17.97 30.76
CA ARG A 573 42.89 -18.10 29.76
C ARG A 573 41.97 -16.88 29.75
N ASP A 574 41.67 -16.32 30.92
CA ASP A 574 40.86 -15.11 31.03
C ASP A 574 41.57 -13.91 30.39
N LEU A 575 42.89 -13.78 30.56
CA LEU A 575 43.71 -12.77 29.87
C LEU A 575 43.70 -12.96 28.35
N GLU A 576 43.89 -14.19 27.86
CA GLU A 576 43.85 -14.50 26.43
C GLU A 576 42.48 -14.17 25.82
N SER A 577 41.40 -14.57 26.49
CA SER A 577 40.04 -14.24 26.05
C SER A 577 39.78 -12.74 26.07
N ALA A 578 40.25 -12.01 27.08
CA ALA A 578 40.11 -10.56 27.15
C ALA A 578 40.87 -9.88 26.00
N ARG A 579 42.11 -10.31 25.72
CA ARG A 579 42.91 -9.83 24.59
C ARG A 579 42.23 -10.09 23.26
N ASP A 580 41.66 -11.27 23.04
CA ASP A 580 41.07 -11.64 21.75
C ASP A 580 39.93 -10.69 21.33
N THR A 581 39.21 -10.10 22.29
CA THR A 581 38.17 -9.09 21.99
C THR A 581 38.71 -7.81 21.35
N VAL A 582 40.00 -7.54 21.52
CA VAL A 582 40.67 -6.31 21.07
C VAL A 582 41.81 -6.58 20.07
N VAL A 583 42.04 -7.83 19.66
CA VAL A 583 42.99 -8.19 18.59
C VAL A 583 42.73 -7.43 17.28
N PRO A 584 41.48 -7.20 16.82
CA PRO A 584 41.23 -6.40 15.61
C PRO A 584 41.74 -4.95 15.69
N LEU A 585 42.02 -4.45 16.90
CA LEU A 585 42.58 -3.12 17.14
C LEU A 585 44.11 -3.11 17.18
N GLY A 586 44.76 -4.27 16.99
CA GLY A 586 46.21 -4.41 16.99
C GLY A 586 46.82 -4.74 18.35
N ALA A 587 46.13 -5.51 19.20
CA ALA A 587 46.63 -5.89 20.52
C ALA A 587 47.96 -6.68 20.45
N PRO A 588 48.98 -6.33 21.26
CA PRO A 588 50.31 -6.95 21.24
C PRO A 588 50.24 -8.44 21.63
N PRO A 589 51.17 -9.29 21.17
CA PRO A 589 51.24 -10.70 21.59
C PRO A 589 51.57 -10.83 23.08
N LEU A 590 51.06 -11.87 23.75
CA LEU A 590 51.32 -12.15 25.16
C LEU A 590 52.55 -13.06 25.30
N THR A 591 53.43 -12.74 26.25
CA THR A 591 54.56 -13.59 26.68
C THR A 591 54.15 -14.38 27.93
N ARG A 592 54.20 -15.72 27.88
CA ARG A 592 53.75 -16.63 28.96
C ARG A 592 54.77 -16.82 30.09
N ASP A 593 55.51 -15.78 30.43
CA ASP A 593 56.55 -15.84 31.47
C ASP A 593 56.01 -15.41 32.83
N ASP A 594 55.28 -14.30 32.87
CA ASP A 594 54.67 -13.75 34.08
C ASP A 594 53.29 -13.17 33.78
N LEU A 595 52.27 -13.64 34.51
CA LEU A 595 50.87 -13.28 34.29
C LEU A 595 50.60 -11.81 34.62
N HIS A 596 51.27 -11.26 35.64
CA HIS A 596 51.10 -9.87 36.03
C HIS A 596 51.69 -8.94 34.96
N HIS A 597 52.90 -9.24 34.49
CA HIS A 597 53.55 -8.49 33.43
C HIS A 597 52.74 -8.49 32.14
N ALA A 598 52.20 -9.64 31.73
CA ALA A 598 51.37 -9.76 30.54
C ALA A 598 50.06 -8.94 30.63
N TRP A 599 49.45 -8.85 31.81
CA TRP A 599 48.33 -7.92 32.04
C TRP A 599 48.78 -6.46 31.96
N THR A 600 49.91 -6.10 32.58
CA THR A 600 50.44 -4.73 32.55
C THR A 600 50.71 -4.25 31.12
N ASP A 601 51.32 -5.08 30.27
CA ASP A 601 51.62 -4.73 28.88
C ASP A 601 50.35 -4.51 28.06
N LEU A 602 49.36 -5.38 28.21
CA LEU A 602 48.06 -5.24 27.54
C LEU A 602 47.33 -3.97 27.97
N LEU A 603 47.33 -3.64 29.27
CA LEU A 603 46.70 -2.43 29.79
C LEU A 603 47.44 -1.14 29.36
N THR A 604 48.78 -1.19 29.27
CA THR A 604 49.58 -0.08 28.75
C THR A 604 49.24 0.22 27.28
N TRP A 605 49.12 -0.83 26.46
CA TRP A 605 48.67 -0.71 25.07
C TRP A 605 47.22 -0.21 24.97
N ARG A 606 46.31 -0.72 25.80
CA ARG A 606 44.90 -0.29 25.88
C ARG A 606 44.81 1.22 26.10
N ASP A 607 45.56 1.76 27.06
CA ASP A 607 45.50 3.17 27.42
C ASP A 607 45.95 4.07 26.26
N THR A 608 47.02 3.68 25.57
CA THR A 608 47.51 4.40 24.37
C THR A 608 46.49 4.37 23.23
N THR A 609 45.93 3.19 22.93
CA THR A 609 44.97 2.99 21.84
C THR A 609 43.64 3.67 22.15
N ALA A 610 43.20 3.69 23.42
CA ALA A 610 41.97 4.33 23.84
C ALA A 610 42.01 5.85 23.64
N VAL A 611 43.17 6.50 23.78
CA VAL A 611 43.34 7.93 23.47
C VAL A 611 43.11 8.19 21.98
N GLN A 612 43.68 7.36 21.11
CA GLN A 612 43.54 7.49 19.66
C GLN A 612 42.09 7.28 19.20
N GLU A 613 41.43 6.23 19.69
CA GLU A 613 40.03 5.93 19.34
C GLU A 613 39.04 6.97 19.90
N ARG A 614 39.31 7.55 21.08
CA ARG A 614 38.51 8.67 21.61
C ARG A 614 38.67 9.94 20.76
N ALA A 615 39.87 10.22 20.27
CA ALA A 615 40.10 11.34 19.36
C ALA A 615 39.38 11.13 18.01
N ALA A 616 39.40 9.91 17.47
CA ALA A 616 38.66 9.54 16.27
C ALA A 616 37.14 9.68 16.46
N LEU A 617 36.61 9.27 17.61
CA LEU A 617 35.20 9.44 17.97
C LEU A 617 34.80 10.92 18.01
N SER A 618 35.59 11.76 18.69
CA SER A 618 35.36 13.23 18.76
C SER A 618 35.33 13.87 17.37
N LYS A 619 36.29 13.51 16.50
CA LYS A 619 36.32 13.98 15.12
C LYS A 619 35.11 13.49 14.30
N GLY A 620 34.65 12.27 14.57
CA GLY A 620 33.43 11.72 13.98
C GLY A 620 32.19 12.50 14.41
N ASP A 621 32.06 12.84 15.68
CA ASP A 621 30.98 13.69 16.21
C ASP A 621 30.94 15.07 15.54
N GLU A 622 32.10 15.73 15.39
CA GLU A 622 32.22 17.03 14.72
C GLU A 622 31.77 16.96 13.25
N ARG A 623 32.25 15.96 12.48
CA ARG A 623 31.88 15.78 11.07
C ARG A 623 30.39 15.52 10.89
N VAL A 624 29.78 14.71 11.75
CA VAL A 624 28.32 14.47 11.72
C VAL A 624 27.57 15.77 11.99
N ALA A 625 27.99 16.55 13.00
CA ALA A 625 27.35 17.82 13.34
C ALA A 625 27.44 18.87 12.22
N GLU A 626 28.58 18.95 11.54
CA GLU A 626 28.79 19.81 10.38
C GLU A 626 27.88 19.43 9.20
N ALA A 627 27.84 18.14 8.85
CA ALA A 627 26.98 17.64 7.76
C ALA A 627 25.49 17.85 8.07
N GLU A 628 25.05 17.63 9.32
CA GLU A 628 23.68 17.94 9.74
C GLU A 628 23.36 19.44 9.69
N HIS A 629 24.33 20.30 9.99
CA HIS A 629 24.16 21.75 9.86
C HIS A 629 24.03 22.17 8.41
N HIS A 630 24.84 21.62 7.51
CA HIS A 630 24.74 21.86 6.08
C HIS A 630 23.36 21.45 5.53
N ALA A 631 22.87 20.26 5.90
CA ALA A 631 21.54 19.80 5.52
C ALA A 631 20.41 20.71 6.07
N ARG A 632 20.53 21.21 7.30
CA ARG A 632 19.58 22.21 7.86
C ARG A 632 19.55 23.50 7.04
N THR A 633 20.72 23.99 6.64
CA THR A 633 20.83 25.22 5.84
C THR A 633 20.19 25.03 4.47
N LEU A 634 20.52 23.95 3.74
CA LEU A 634 19.91 23.63 2.45
C LEU A 634 18.38 23.52 2.54
N TRP A 635 17.87 22.84 3.58
CA TRP A 635 16.43 22.74 3.83
C TRP A 635 15.78 24.12 3.97
N SER A 636 16.37 24.99 4.77
CA SER A 636 15.85 26.36 4.98
C SER A 636 15.88 27.19 3.69
N THR A 637 16.90 27.01 2.85
CA THR A 637 17.00 27.66 1.53
C THR A 637 15.88 27.20 0.61
N VAL A 638 15.64 25.89 0.51
CA VAL A 638 14.55 25.34 -0.31
C VAL A 638 13.20 25.90 0.13
N VAL A 639 12.90 25.85 1.43
CA VAL A 639 11.64 26.37 1.97
C VAL A 639 11.51 27.87 1.71
N GLY A 640 12.61 28.64 1.84
CA GLY A 640 12.66 30.07 1.54
C GLY A 640 12.35 30.39 0.08
N HIS A 641 12.97 29.68 -0.87
CA HIS A 641 12.68 29.84 -2.30
C HIS A 641 11.21 29.52 -2.62
N LEU A 642 10.62 28.50 -1.99
CA LEU A 642 9.21 28.15 -2.21
C LEU A 642 8.26 29.26 -1.73
N THR A 643 8.48 29.80 -0.54
CA THR A 643 7.65 30.88 0.02
C THR A 643 7.81 32.20 -0.72
N GLU A 644 9.02 32.58 -1.14
CA GLU A 644 9.26 33.76 -1.97
C GLU A 644 8.47 33.72 -3.29
N HIS A 645 8.36 32.53 -3.87
CA HIS A 645 7.57 32.30 -5.06
C HIS A 645 6.10 31.98 -4.75
N GLY A 646 5.60 32.16 -3.52
CA GLY A 646 4.19 31.97 -3.17
C GLY A 646 3.67 30.54 -3.37
N VAL A 647 4.55 29.55 -3.28
CA VAL A 647 4.18 28.13 -3.19
C VAL A 647 3.99 27.81 -1.72
N ASP A 648 2.74 27.60 -1.32
CA ASP A 648 2.41 27.34 0.08
C ASP A 648 2.93 25.96 0.49
N VAL A 649 3.69 25.91 1.59
CA VAL A 649 4.30 24.69 2.12
C VAL A 649 3.59 24.31 3.41
N PRO A 650 2.62 23.39 3.37
CA PRO A 650 1.80 23.07 4.54
C PRO A 650 2.58 22.27 5.58
N GLY A 651 2.74 22.83 6.78
CA GLY A 651 3.10 22.09 7.99
C GLY A 651 4.61 21.93 8.28
N THR A 652 5.48 22.76 7.70
CA THR A 652 6.93 22.59 7.90
C THR A 652 7.38 23.02 9.30
N THR A 653 7.70 22.04 10.14
CA THR A 653 8.57 22.25 11.31
C THR A 653 9.96 22.69 10.84
N ALA A 654 10.57 23.66 11.52
CA ALA A 654 11.86 24.26 11.18
C ALA A 654 13.08 23.31 11.21
N ALA A 655 12.89 22.01 11.46
CA ALA A 655 13.95 21.01 11.51
C ALA A 655 13.80 20.02 10.35
N PRO A 656 14.89 19.72 9.60
CA PRO A 656 14.88 18.65 8.61
C PRO A 656 14.58 17.32 9.32
N PRO A 657 13.71 16.46 8.77
CA PRO A 657 13.43 15.17 9.35
C PRO A 657 14.72 14.35 9.40
N THR A 658 15.14 13.94 10.60
CA THR A 658 16.30 13.09 10.80
C THR A 658 15.98 11.67 10.33
N GLY A 659 16.43 11.33 9.13
CA GLY A 659 16.32 10.00 8.53
C GLY A 659 15.03 9.80 7.73
N ALA A 660 15.19 9.67 6.40
CA ALA A 660 14.17 9.41 5.37
C ALA A 660 13.13 10.54 5.23
N THR A 661 13.13 11.40 4.19
CA THR A 661 12.75 11.28 2.76
C THR A 661 11.28 11.51 2.33
N PRO A 662 10.22 11.50 3.16
CA PRO A 662 8.87 11.84 2.69
C PRO A 662 8.69 13.31 2.31
N ASP A 663 9.25 14.25 3.08
CA ASP A 663 8.95 15.66 2.87
C ASP A 663 9.72 16.29 1.69
N SER A 664 10.94 15.84 1.37
CA SER A 664 11.71 16.37 0.22
C SER A 664 11.03 16.10 -1.12
N ALA A 665 10.48 14.90 -1.31
CA ALA A 665 9.69 14.54 -2.49
C ALA A 665 8.43 15.41 -2.60
N ARG A 666 7.77 15.66 -1.46
CA ARG A 666 6.57 16.50 -1.38
C ARG A 666 6.86 17.96 -1.75
N LEU A 667 8.02 18.51 -1.38
CA LEU A 667 8.45 19.85 -1.81
C LEU A 667 8.61 19.93 -3.33
N GLY A 668 9.21 18.92 -3.96
CA GLY A 668 9.32 18.83 -5.42
C GLY A 668 7.96 18.78 -6.11
N GLU A 669 7.03 17.98 -5.60
CA GLU A 669 5.66 17.87 -6.12
C GLU A 669 4.90 19.22 -6.05
N LEU A 670 5.10 20.01 -4.98
CA LEU A 670 4.47 21.32 -4.84
C LEU A 670 4.91 22.30 -5.94
N VAL A 671 6.19 22.32 -6.31
CA VAL A 671 6.70 23.18 -7.39
C VAL A 671 6.16 22.73 -8.74
N VAL A 672 6.17 21.42 -9.00
CA VAL A 672 5.62 20.85 -10.24
C VAL A 672 4.12 21.21 -10.37
N ALA A 673 3.36 21.10 -9.30
CA ALA A 673 1.95 21.47 -9.26
C ALA A 673 1.75 22.98 -9.49
N ALA A 674 2.55 23.84 -8.85
CA ALA A 674 2.49 25.29 -9.04
C ALA A 674 2.81 25.69 -10.49
N ARG A 675 3.83 25.06 -11.09
CA ARG A 675 4.21 25.27 -12.50
C ARG A 675 3.09 24.83 -13.44
N ALA A 676 2.48 23.66 -13.21
CA ALA A 676 1.36 23.17 -14.01
C ALA A 676 0.16 24.13 -13.96
N ARG A 677 -0.18 24.67 -12.77
CA ARG A 677 -1.24 25.68 -12.61
C ARG A 677 -0.92 26.97 -13.38
N ALA A 678 0.33 27.45 -13.32
CA ALA A 678 0.75 28.64 -14.06
C ALA A 678 0.70 28.44 -15.58
N GLN A 679 1.08 27.25 -16.06
CA GLN A 679 1.00 26.89 -17.48
C GLN A 679 -0.46 26.82 -17.97
N ALA A 680 -1.35 26.19 -17.20
CA ALA A 680 -2.77 26.16 -17.52
C ALA A 680 -3.40 27.56 -17.52
N ARG A 681 -2.98 28.43 -16.59
CA ARG A 681 -3.42 29.84 -16.55
C ARG A 681 -2.96 30.60 -17.80
N LEU A 682 -1.70 30.45 -18.22
CA LEU A 682 -1.20 31.10 -19.44
C LEU A 682 -2.00 30.65 -20.66
N ALA A 683 -2.19 29.34 -20.85
CA ALA A 683 -2.96 28.82 -21.98
C ALA A 683 -4.39 29.38 -22.02
N ARG A 684 -5.05 29.44 -20.86
CA ARG A 684 -6.40 30.02 -20.75
C ARG A 684 -6.44 31.52 -21.08
N VAL A 685 -5.41 32.29 -20.68
CA VAL A 685 -5.33 33.71 -21.01
C VAL A 685 -5.08 33.91 -22.51
N GLU A 686 -4.20 33.13 -23.12
CA GLU A 686 -3.92 33.18 -24.57
C GLU A 686 -5.17 32.85 -25.39
N GLU A 687 -5.92 31.80 -25.02
CA GLU A 687 -7.20 31.42 -25.64
C GLU A 687 -8.27 32.51 -25.47
N ASN A 688 -8.43 33.04 -24.25
CA ASN A 688 -9.34 34.14 -23.99
C ASN A 688 -8.99 35.39 -24.81
N ARG A 689 -7.70 35.70 -24.99
CA ARG A 689 -7.25 36.85 -25.78
C ARG A 689 -7.49 36.65 -27.27
N ALA A 690 -7.30 35.44 -27.79
CA ALA A 690 -7.65 35.11 -29.16
C ALA A 690 -9.17 35.27 -29.40
N THR A 691 -9.98 34.74 -28.49
CA THR A 691 -11.44 34.85 -28.53
C THR A 691 -11.91 36.31 -28.43
N ALA A 692 -11.27 37.11 -27.56
CA ALA A 692 -11.57 38.52 -27.39
C ALA A 692 -11.28 39.32 -28.69
N ARG A 693 -10.16 39.03 -29.37
CA ARG A 693 -9.84 39.65 -30.67
C ARG A 693 -10.88 39.32 -31.73
N GLU A 694 -11.27 38.06 -31.84
CA GLU A 694 -12.31 37.64 -32.80
C GLU A 694 -13.66 38.31 -32.52
N LEU A 695 -14.07 38.38 -31.25
CA LEU A 695 -15.31 39.04 -30.84
C LEU A 695 -15.28 40.56 -31.09
N ASP A 696 -14.14 41.23 -30.86
CA ASP A 696 -13.97 42.66 -31.13
C ASP A 696 -14.04 42.96 -32.63
N GLU A 697 -13.33 42.17 -33.46
CA GLU A 697 -13.40 42.29 -34.92
C GLU A 697 -14.83 42.07 -35.46
N ARG A 698 -15.51 41.05 -34.93
CA ARG A 698 -16.90 40.77 -35.28
C ARG A 698 -17.84 41.88 -34.84
N ALA A 699 -17.67 42.43 -33.65
CA ALA A 699 -18.46 43.56 -33.17
C ALA A 699 -18.28 44.78 -34.09
N ARG A 700 -17.04 45.16 -34.42
CA ARG A 700 -16.75 46.28 -35.33
C ARG A 700 -17.37 46.08 -36.72
N THR A 701 -17.28 44.87 -37.27
CA THR A 701 -17.85 44.55 -38.59
C THR A 701 -19.37 44.70 -38.59
N GLU A 702 -20.05 44.18 -37.56
CA GLU A 702 -21.51 44.28 -37.46
C GLU A 702 -21.97 45.71 -37.13
N GLU A 703 -21.19 46.48 -36.37
CA GLU A 703 -21.46 47.91 -36.13
C GLU A 703 -21.39 48.74 -37.42
N GLU A 704 -20.38 48.48 -38.25
CA GLU A 704 -20.23 49.13 -39.54
C GLU A 704 -21.40 48.77 -40.46
N ARG A 705 -21.78 47.49 -40.54
CA ARG A 705 -22.96 47.04 -41.28
C ARG A 705 -24.24 47.72 -40.81
N ALA A 706 -24.45 47.79 -39.49
CA ALA A 706 -25.60 48.47 -38.91
C ALA A 706 -25.61 49.97 -39.28
N ARG A 707 -24.45 50.65 -39.21
CA ARG A 707 -24.32 52.06 -39.60
C ARG A 707 -24.68 52.28 -41.07
N VAL A 708 -24.12 51.49 -41.99
CA VAL A 708 -24.39 51.60 -43.43
C VAL A 708 -25.87 51.36 -43.73
N ALA A 709 -26.45 50.29 -43.15
CA ALA A 709 -27.85 49.97 -43.34
C ALA A 709 -28.78 51.07 -42.80
N LYS A 710 -28.42 51.69 -41.67
CA LYS A 710 -29.13 52.84 -41.09
C LYS A 710 -29.11 54.06 -42.02
N GLU A 711 -27.93 54.42 -42.54
CA GLU A 711 -27.77 55.54 -43.46
C GLU A 711 -28.58 55.33 -44.73
N LEU A 712 -28.50 54.13 -45.33
CA LEU A 712 -29.29 53.76 -46.50
C LEU A 712 -30.80 53.88 -46.24
N ALA A 713 -31.28 53.37 -45.10
CA ALA A 713 -32.68 53.48 -44.71
C ALA A 713 -33.14 54.94 -44.51
N GLN A 714 -32.25 55.82 -44.02
CA GLN A 714 -32.53 57.24 -43.85
C GLN A 714 -32.58 57.98 -45.19
N CYS A 715 -31.65 57.69 -46.10
CA CYS A 715 -31.62 58.28 -47.45
C CYS A 715 -32.87 57.91 -48.27
N LEU A 716 -33.34 56.67 -48.15
CA LEU A 716 -34.50 56.16 -48.89
C LEU A 716 -35.85 56.46 -48.22
N ARG A 717 -35.89 57.25 -47.14
CA ARG A 717 -37.14 57.60 -46.48
C ARG A 717 -38.02 58.42 -47.43
N ALA A 718 -39.27 57.96 -47.59
CA ALA A 718 -40.27 58.38 -48.58
C ALA A 718 -40.25 59.89 -48.91
N ASP A 719 -40.21 60.76 -47.90
CA ASP A 719 -40.35 62.20 -48.09
C ASP A 719 -39.18 62.88 -48.84
N ALA A 720 -37.98 62.32 -48.78
CA ALA A 720 -36.78 62.98 -49.31
C ALA A 720 -36.45 62.47 -50.71
N PHE A 721 -36.45 61.14 -50.89
CA PHE A 721 -36.08 60.53 -52.15
C PHE A 721 -37.20 60.64 -53.20
N GLU A 722 -38.47 60.41 -52.84
CA GLU A 722 -39.58 60.54 -53.78
C GLU A 722 -39.73 61.99 -54.26
N ARG A 723 -39.58 62.98 -53.37
CA ARG A 723 -39.61 64.40 -53.76
C ARG A 723 -38.48 64.77 -54.70
N TRP A 724 -37.27 64.29 -54.42
CA TRP A 724 -36.12 64.51 -55.30
C TRP A 724 -36.38 63.88 -56.68
N LEU A 725 -36.77 62.60 -56.70
CA LEU A 725 -37.05 61.86 -57.94
C LEU A 725 -38.16 62.51 -58.78
N CYS A 726 -39.25 62.95 -58.15
CA CYS A 726 -40.33 63.66 -58.85
C CYS A 726 -39.91 65.04 -59.37
N THR A 727 -39.01 65.74 -58.67
CA THR A 727 -38.51 67.04 -59.14
C THR A 727 -37.66 66.85 -60.39
N GLU A 728 -36.74 65.88 -60.37
CA GLU A 728 -35.93 65.53 -61.55
C GLU A 728 -36.80 65.03 -62.71
N ALA A 729 -37.78 64.17 -62.45
CA ALA A 729 -38.70 63.68 -63.48
C ALA A 729 -39.55 64.81 -64.10
N LEU A 730 -40.00 65.78 -63.28
CA LEU A 730 -40.74 66.93 -63.77
C LEU A 730 -39.87 67.86 -64.63
N ASP A 731 -38.61 68.04 -64.27
CA ASP A 731 -37.64 68.85 -65.03
C ASP A 731 -37.36 68.25 -66.42
N LEU A 732 -37.11 66.93 -66.46
CA LEU A 732 -36.97 66.19 -67.71
C LEU A 732 -38.23 66.29 -68.58
N LEU A 733 -39.41 66.17 -67.96
CA LEU A 733 -40.70 66.28 -68.64
C LEU A 733 -40.90 67.66 -69.27
N VAL A 734 -40.69 68.73 -68.50
CA VAL A 734 -40.89 70.10 -68.99
C VAL A 734 -39.86 70.45 -70.06
N THR A 735 -38.62 69.97 -69.94
CA THR A 735 -37.59 70.14 -70.97
C THR A 735 -37.98 69.48 -72.29
N ALA A 736 -38.49 68.24 -72.26
CA ALA A 736 -38.97 67.56 -73.46
C ALA A 736 -40.23 68.22 -74.06
N ALA A 737 -41.17 68.64 -73.21
CA ALA A 737 -42.38 69.35 -73.62
C ALA A 737 -42.04 70.71 -74.23
N SER A 738 -41.04 71.40 -73.68
CA SER A 738 -40.51 72.67 -74.16
C SER A 738 -40.00 72.56 -75.60
N GLY A 739 -39.19 71.55 -75.91
CA GLY A 739 -38.73 71.28 -77.28
C GLY A 739 -39.89 71.06 -78.26
N THR A 740 -40.88 70.25 -77.87
CA THR A 740 -42.07 69.98 -78.68
C THR A 740 -42.93 71.22 -78.89
N LEU A 741 -43.11 72.04 -77.84
CA LEU A 741 -43.88 73.29 -77.93
C LEU A 741 -43.21 74.29 -78.86
N ARG A 742 -41.88 74.39 -78.79
CA ARG A 742 -41.11 75.27 -79.66
C ARG A 742 -41.28 74.88 -81.14
N GLU A 743 -41.35 73.60 -81.47
CA GLU A 743 -41.70 73.14 -82.82
C GLU A 743 -43.14 73.48 -83.19
N LEU A 744 -44.11 73.22 -82.30
CA LEU A 744 -45.54 73.43 -82.57
C LEU A 744 -45.93 74.91 -82.72
N SER A 745 -45.20 75.80 -82.07
CA SER A 745 -45.43 77.24 -82.05
C SER A 745 -44.51 78.04 -82.99
N ASP A 746 -43.82 77.36 -83.91
CA ASP A 746 -42.84 77.97 -84.82
C ASP A 746 -41.78 78.84 -84.10
N GLY A 747 -41.36 78.37 -82.92
CA GLY A 747 -40.36 79.02 -82.08
C GLY A 747 -40.88 80.05 -81.08
N GLN A 748 -42.19 80.33 -81.05
CA GLN A 748 -42.76 81.40 -80.23
C GLN A 748 -42.79 81.08 -78.73
N TYR A 749 -43.13 79.84 -78.35
CA TYR A 749 -43.34 79.46 -76.96
C TYR A 749 -42.40 78.36 -76.48
N GLU A 750 -42.01 78.47 -75.21
CA GLU A 750 -41.18 77.49 -74.52
C GLU A 750 -41.71 77.25 -73.10
N LEU A 751 -41.63 76.03 -72.57
CA LEU A 751 -42.05 75.72 -71.20
C LEU A 751 -40.84 75.75 -70.26
N ALA A 752 -41.02 76.26 -69.05
CA ALA A 752 -40.00 76.27 -68.02
C ALA A 752 -40.61 75.96 -66.64
N LEU A 753 -39.79 75.45 -65.73
CA LEU A 753 -40.17 75.28 -64.33
C LEU A 753 -39.77 76.51 -63.50
N GLY A 754 -40.75 77.06 -62.78
CA GLY A 754 -40.52 78.10 -61.79
C GLY A 754 -40.02 77.53 -60.45
N ALA A 755 -39.64 78.41 -59.52
CA ALA A 755 -39.03 78.05 -58.23
C ALA A 755 -39.89 77.17 -57.28
N ARG A 756 -41.16 76.94 -57.62
CA ARG A 756 -42.11 76.10 -56.86
C ARG A 756 -42.63 74.90 -57.67
N ASN A 757 -41.91 74.48 -58.71
CA ASN A 757 -42.36 73.42 -59.62
C ASN A 757 -43.72 73.77 -60.29
N GLU A 758 -43.90 75.05 -60.60
CA GLU A 758 -45.01 75.57 -61.40
C GLU A 758 -44.56 75.69 -62.86
N ILE A 759 -45.44 75.32 -63.81
CA ILE A 759 -45.14 75.39 -65.24
C ILE A 759 -45.38 76.83 -65.71
N GLU A 760 -44.32 77.47 -66.18
CA GLU A 760 -44.29 78.80 -66.77
C GLU A 760 -44.09 78.68 -68.28
N VAL A 761 -44.55 79.69 -69.02
CA VAL A 761 -44.34 79.81 -70.46
C VAL A 761 -43.43 81.01 -70.70
N ILE A 762 -42.39 80.80 -71.49
CA ILE A 762 -41.51 81.84 -72.02
C ILE A 762 -42.05 82.21 -73.40
N ASP A 763 -42.46 83.47 -73.57
CA ASP A 763 -42.90 84.02 -74.86
C ASP A 763 -41.72 84.74 -75.55
N HIS A 764 -41.20 84.13 -76.61
CA HIS A 764 -40.07 84.65 -77.38
C HIS A 764 -40.46 85.83 -78.28
N ALA A 765 -41.74 85.99 -78.61
CA ALA A 765 -42.22 87.16 -79.36
C ALA A 765 -42.23 88.43 -78.47
N GLU A 766 -42.44 88.27 -77.17
CA GLU A 766 -42.39 89.35 -76.17
C GLU A 766 -41.04 89.40 -75.42
N ALA A 767 -39.93 89.31 -76.15
CA ALA A 767 -38.57 89.41 -75.61
C ALA A 767 -38.23 88.42 -74.47
N GLY A 768 -38.85 87.23 -74.47
CA GLY A 768 -38.61 86.18 -73.49
C GLY A 768 -39.38 86.38 -72.18
N LEU A 769 -40.52 87.08 -72.20
CA LEU A 769 -41.37 87.27 -71.03
C LEU A 769 -41.80 85.92 -70.43
N ARG A 770 -41.60 85.76 -69.12
CA ARG A 770 -42.10 84.60 -68.37
C ARG A 770 -43.47 84.90 -67.80
N ARG A 771 -44.45 84.07 -68.14
CA ARG A 771 -45.83 84.18 -67.64
C ARG A 771 -46.38 82.83 -67.20
N ASN A 772 -47.37 82.86 -66.32
CA ASN A 772 -48.02 81.64 -65.87
C ASN A 772 -48.78 81.01 -67.03
N ALA A 773 -48.71 79.68 -67.18
CA ALA A 773 -49.38 78.99 -68.27
C ALA A 773 -50.92 79.17 -68.30
N ARG A 774 -51.54 79.67 -67.22
CA ARG A 774 -52.96 80.05 -67.14
C ARG A 774 -53.33 81.29 -67.96
N THR A 775 -52.36 82.09 -68.38
CA THR A 775 -52.61 83.33 -69.13
C THR A 775 -52.61 83.13 -70.65
N LEU A 776 -52.46 81.89 -71.13
CA LEU A 776 -52.41 81.56 -72.54
C LEU A 776 -53.78 81.69 -73.21
N SER A 777 -53.79 82.03 -74.50
CA SER A 777 -55.02 82.01 -75.31
C SER A 777 -55.51 80.58 -75.57
N GLY A 778 -56.72 80.41 -76.13
CA GLY A 778 -57.30 79.10 -76.37
C GLY A 778 -56.45 78.20 -77.31
N GLY A 779 -55.84 78.78 -78.36
CA GLY A 779 -54.94 78.07 -79.28
C GLY A 779 -53.56 77.78 -78.68
N GLU A 780 -53.00 78.73 -77.93
CA GLU A 780 -51.70 78.57 -77.24
C GLU A 780 -51.76 77.50 -76.15
N THR A 781 -52.85 77.52 -75.37
CA THR A 781 -53.10 76.50 -74.34
C THR A 781 -53.19 75.12 -74.96
N PHE A 782 -53.78 75.01 -76.17
CA PHE A 782 -53.86 73.76 -76.90
C PHE A 782 -52.46 73.25 -77.32
N GLN A 783 -51.61 74.10 -77.88
CA GLN A 783 -50.23 73.72 -78.25
C GLN A 783 -49.40 73.31 -77.02
N ALA A 784 -49.47 74.08 -75.93
CA ALA A 784 -48.74 73.79 -74.69
C ALA A 784 -49.20 72.48 -74.02
N ALA A 785 -50.51 72.25 -73.96
CA ALA A 785 -51.07 70.99 -73.46
C ALA A 785 -50.70 69.79 -74.33
N LEU A 786 -50.75 69.94 -75.66
CA LEU A 786 -50.38 68.88 -76.59
C LEU A 786 -48.89 68.53 -76.44
N ALA A 787 -48.01 69.53 -76.40
CA ALA A 787 -46.58 69.33 -76.20
C ALA A 787 -46.27 68.58 -74.89
N LEU A 788 -46.99 68.93 -73.82
CA LEU A 788 -46.82 68.32 -72.51
C LEU A 788 -47.37 66.88 -72.44
N ALA A 789 -48.52 66.61 -73.08
CA ALA A 789 -49.06 65.26 -73.20
C ALA A 789 -48.15 64.34 -74.03
N LEU A 790 -47.56 64.87 -75.10
CA LEU A 790 -46.60 64.15 -75.94
C LEU A 790 -45.30 63.84 -75.18
N ALA A 791 -44.76 64.83 -74.46
CA ALA A 791 -43.58 64.65 -73.62
C ALA A 791 -43.84 63.69 -72.45
N LEU A 792 -45.04 63.69 -71.86
CA LEU A 792 -45.41 62.76 -70.80
C LEU A 792 -45.48 61.33 -71.33
N SER A 793 -46.11 61.13 -72.48
CA SER A 793 -46.11 59.84 -73.17
C SER A 793 -44.70 59.34 -73.49
N ASP A 794 -43.78 60.24 -73.85
CA ASP A 794 -42.38 59.92 -74.18
C ASP A 794 -41.52 59.60 -72.95
N GLN A 795 -41.51 60.49 -71.96
CA GLN A 795 -40.63 60.39 -70.79
C GLN A 795 -41.06 59.29 -69.82
N VAL A 796 -42.33 58.93 -69.76
CA VAL A 796 -42.82 57.79 -68.96
C VAL A 796 -42.19 56.46 -69.39
N ALA A 797 -41.89 56.29 -70.69
CA ALA A 797 -41.20 55.11 -71.19
C ALA A 797 -39.73 55.05 -70.74
N GLY A 798 -39.07 56.19 -70.58
CA GLY A 798 -37.66 56.28 -70.16
C GLY A 798 -37.44 56.29 -68.65
N LEU A 799 -38.42 56.74 -67.87
CA LEU A 799 -38.30 56.93 -66.42
C LEU A 799 -38.77 55.74 -65.58
N SER A 800 -39.46 54.76 -66.17
CA SER A 800 -39.93 53.57 -65.46
C SER A 800 -38.88 52.45 -65.51
N ALA A 801 -38.45 51.94 -64.35
CA ALA A 801 -37.52 50.81 -64.27
C ALA A 801 -38.15 49.47 -64.71
N THR A 802 -39.47 49.41 -64.79
CA THR A 802 -40.22 48.26 -65.28
C THR A 802 -40.84 48.59 -66.64
N ALA A 803 -40.52 47.82 -67.68
CA ALA A 803 -41.03 47.96 -69.05
C ALA A 803 -42.58 47.82 -69.20
N ALA A 804 -43.31 47.78 -68.10
CA ALA A 804 -44.73 47.46 -68.03
C ALA A 804 -45.66 48.67 -68.18
N ARG A 805 -45.16 49.92 -68.19
CA ARG A 805 -45.98 51.15 -68.11
C ARG A 805 -45.87 52.10 -69.30
N SER A 806 -45.61 51.61 -70.52
CA SER A 806 -45.58 52.46 -71.71
C SER A 806 -47.00 52.89 -72.16
N LEU A 807 -47.15 54.19 -72.42
CA LEU A 807 -48.37 54.78 -72.98
C LEU A 807 -48.29 54.79 -74.51
N ASP A 808 -48.70 53.68 -75.13
CA ASP A 808 -48.56 53.46 -76.58
C ASP A 808 -49.71 54.03 -77.43
N SER A 809 -50.67 54.74 -76.82
CA SER A 809 -51.80 55.35 -77.54
C SER A 809 -52.12 56.76 -77.03
N LEU A 810 -52.52 57.64 -77.94
CA LEU A 810 -53.00 58.99 -77.65
C LEU A 810 -54.25 59.30 -78.49
N PHE A 811 -55.34 59.69 -77.83
CA PHE A 811 -56.60 60.09 -78.46
C PHE A 811 -56.88 61.56 -78.20
N LEU A 812 -57.05 62.34 -79.27
CA LEU A 812 -57.26 63.79 -79.25
C LEU A 812 -58.69 64.10 -79.67
N ASP A 813 -59.56 64.56 -78.75
CA ASP A 813 -60.97 64.84 -79.04
C ASP A 813 -61.23 66.34 -79.23
N GLU A 814 -61.07 66.83 -80.47
CA GLU A 814 -61.33 68.20 -80.95
C GLU A 814 -60.56 69.35 -80.22
N GLY A 815 -60.40 70.50 -80.88
CA GLY A 815 -59.56 71.63 -80.41
C GLY A 815 -58.76 72.30 -81.54
N PHE A 816 -58.69 71.62 -82.69
CA PHE A 816 -58.05 72.12 -83.91
C PHE A 816 -58.80 73.27 -84.59
N GLY A 817 -60.08 73.48 -84.27
CA GLY A 817 -60.92 74.52 -84.88
C GLY A 817 -60.65 75.94 -84.36
N SER A 818 -59.96 76.07 -83.22
CA SER A 818 -59.50 77.37 -82.70
C SER A 818 -58.10 77.76 -83.19
N LEU A 819 -57.47 76.92 -84.01
CA LEU A 819 -56.17 77.19 -84.61
C LEU A 819 -56.34 77.91 -85.95
N ASP A 820 -55.42 78.81 -86.27
CA ASP A 820 -55.31 79.36 -87.62
C ASP A 820 -54.79 78.28 -88.60
N PRO A 821 -54.99 78.45 -89.92
CA PRO A 821 -54.58 77.46 -90.91
C PRO A 821 -53.08 77.11 -90.90
N ALA A 822 -52.20 78.07 -90.62
CA ALA A 822 -50.75 77.83 -90.62
C ALA A 822 -50.33 77.01 -89.40
N THR A 823 -50.87 77.33 -88.23
CA THR A 823 -50.67 76.54 -87.01
C THR A 823 -51.24 75.12 -87.14
N LEU A 824 -52.42 74.99 -87.75
CA LEU A 824 -53.04 73.68 -88.00
C LEU A 824 -52.13 72.78 -88.86
N ASP A 825 -51.48 73.34 -89.87
CA ASP A 825 -50.57 72.58 -90.74
C ASP A 825 -49.32 72.09 -90.02
N THR A 826 -48.73 72.91 -89.14
CA THR A 826 -47.59 72.54 -88.29
C THR A 826 -47.98 71.44 -87.31
N VAL A 827 -49.13 71.58 -86.64
CA VAL A 827 -49.64 70.56 -85.70
C VAL A 827 -49.89 69.23 -86.41
N ALA A 828 -50.51 69.26 -87.59
CA ALA A 828 -50.76 68.07 -88.39
C ALA A 828 -49.45 67.37 -88.81
N ALA A 829 -48.46 68.13 -89.27
CA ALA A 829 -47.14 67.59 -89.64
C ALA A 829 -46.42 66.94 -88.44
N THR A 830 -46.51 67.54 -87.26
CA THR A 830 -45.92 66.96 -86.04
C THR A 830 -46.64 65.68 -85.63
N LEU A 831 -47.98 65.64 -85.69
CA LEU A 831 -48.75 64.42 -85.39
C LEU A 831 -48.44 63.27 -86.38
N GLU A 832 -48.27 63.58 -87.67
CA GLU A 832 -47.83 62.63 -88.69
C GLU A 832 -46.43 62.06 -88.40
N ARG A 833 -45.45 62.92 -88.06
CA ARG A 833 -44.09 62.47 -87.68
C ARG A 833 -44.12 61.54 -86.47
N LEU A 834 -44.92 61.88 -85.47
CA LEU A 834 -45.04 61.11 -84.23
C LEU A 834 -45.69 59.75 -84.46
N ALA A 835 -46.67 59.67 -85.36
CA ALA A 835 -47.32 58.41 -85.70
C ALA A 835 -46.50 57.55 -86.69
N GLY A 836 -45.60 58.15 -87.48
CA GLY A 836 -44.74 57.45 -88.45
C GLY A 836 -43.70 56.51 -87.83
N GLY A 837 -43.44 56.60 -86.52
CA GLY A 837 -42.45 55.81 -85.81
C GLY A 837 -42.82 54.36 -85.46
N ARG A 838 -44.02 53.85 -85.79
CA ARG A 838 -44.58 52.53 -85.41
C ARG A 838 -44.69 52.22 -83.91
N GLU A 839 -44.11 53.03 -83.04
CA GLU A 839 -44.13 52.84 -81.58
C GLU A 839 -45.40 53.40 -80.91
N ARG A 840 -46.20 54.23 -81.60
CA ARG A 840 -47.36 54.92 -81.01
C ARG A 840 -48.58 54.94 -81.93
N MET A 841 -49.74 54.77 -81.32
CA MET A 841 -51.04 54.96 -81.98
C MET A 841 -51.60 56.35 -81.66
N VAL A 842 -51.82 57.18 -82.67
CA VAL A 842 -52.44 58.50 -82.55
C VAL A 842 -53.82 58.49 -83.22
N GLY A 843 -54.87 58.73 -82.43
CA GLY A 843 -56.24 58.86 -82.91
C GLY A 843 -56.74 60.29 -82.76
N VAL A 844 -57.22 60.90 -83.84
CA VAL A 844 -57.71 62.28 -83.83
C VAL A 844 -59.21 62.32 -84.10
N VAL A 845 -59.98 63.01 -83.28
CA VAL A 845 -61.38 63.36 -83.58
C VAL A 845 -61.40 64.80 -84.06
N THR A 846 -61.91 65.02 -85.28
CA THR A 846 -62.01 66.37 -85.83
C THR A 846 -63.20 66.50 -86.77
N HIS A 847 -63.75 67.71 -86.84
CA HIS A 847 -64.71 68.12 -87.87
C HIS A 847 -64.06 68.99 -88.95
N VAL A 848 -62.76 69.28 -88.84
CA VAL A 848 -61.99 70.12 -89.77
C VAL A 848 -61.54 69.27 -90.97
N PRO A 849 -62.05 69.52 -92.19
CA PRO A 849 -61.71 68.72 -93.36
C PRO A 849 -60.22 68.72 -93.70
N ALA A 850 -59.54 69.86 -93.53
CA ALA A 850 -58.12 70.02 -93.83
C ALA A 850 -57.22 69.06 -93.05
N LEU A 851 -57.57 68.76 -91.79
CA LEU A 851 -56.83 67.79 -90.98
C LEU A 851 -57.23 66.36 -91.34
N ALA A 852 -58.53 66.11 -91.53
CA ALA A 852 -59.03 64.81 -91.94
C ALA A 852 -58.41 64.32 -93.26
N ASP A 853 -58.15 65.25 -94.19
CA ASP A 853 -57.62 64.92 -95.50
C ASP A 853 -56.17 64.40 -95.50
N ARG A 854 -55.42 64.73 -94.45
CA ARG A 854 -53.99 64.39 -94.31
C ARG A 854 -53.75 63.05 -93.62
N VAL A 855 -54.76 62.49 -92.97
CA VAL A 855 -54.64 61.24 -92.21
C VAL A 855 -54.92 60.02 -93.11
N PRO A 856 -54.07 58.97 -93.08
CA PRO A 856 -54.15 57.83 -94.00
C PRO A 856 -55.38 56.93 -93.76
N VAL A 857 -55.78 56.75 -92.49
CA VAL A 857 -56.94 55.92 -92.13
C VAL A 857 -58.05 56.82 -91.59
N ARG A 858 -59.21 56.80 -92.24
CA ARG A 858 -60.37 57.60 -91.84
C ARG A 858 -61.52 56.71 -91.44
N PHE A 859 -62.11 57.02 -90.30
CA PHE A 859 -63.31 56.38 -89.80
C PHE A 859 -64.45 57.40 -89.89
N GLU A 860 -65.26 57.28 -90.93
CA GLU A 860 -66.40 58.17 -91.14
C GLU A 860 -67.59 57.68 -90.30
N VAL A 861 -68.06 58.54 -89.40
CA VAL A 861 -69.26 58.32 -88.60
C VAL A 861 -70.42 59.07 -89.23
N ARG A 862 -71.38 58.31 -89.77
CA ARG A 862 -72.63 58.85 -90.32
C ARG A 862 -73.78 58.52 -89.39
N ARG A 863 -74.78 59.39 -89.34
CA ARG A 863 -75.96 59.19 -88.50
C ARG A 863 -77.21 59.16 -89.36
N ASP A 864 -78.03 58.13 -89.18
CA ASP A 864 -79.34 57.99 -89.82
C ASP A 864 -80.45 57.77 -88.78
N ALA A 865 -81.65 57.34 -89.23
CA ALA A 865 -82.78 57.06 -88.35
C ALA A 865 -82.60 55.82 -87.44
N LYS A 866 -81.75 54.87 -87.85
CA LYS A 866 -81.45 53.64 -87.12
C LYS A 866 -80.33 53.84 -86.10
N GLY A 867 -79.40 54.76 -86.34
CA GLY A 867 -78.38 55.13 -85.36
C GLY A 867 -77.15 55.75 -85.99
N SER A 868 -76.03 55.67 -85.28
CA SER A 868 -74.71 55.98 -85.83
C SER A 868 -74.10 54.74 -86.48
N HIS A 869 -73.56 54.91 -87.68
CA HIS A 869 -72.87 53.88 -88.46
C HIS A 869 -71.43 54.32 -88.72
N LEU A 870 -70.50 53.37 -88.66
CA LEU A 870 -69.08 53.59 -88.92
C LEU A 870 -68.70 53.02 -90.28
N HIS A 871 -67.99 53.78 -91.09
CA HIS A 871 -67.38 53.30 -92.31
C HIS A 871 -65.88 53.58 -92.29
N ARG A 872 -65.06 52.52 -92.40
CA ARG A 872 -63.61 52.67 -92.59
C ARG A 872 -63.35 53.05 -94.05
N VAL A 873 -62.71 54.18 -94.26
CA VAL A 873 -62.27 54.69 -95.55
C VAL A 873 -60.74 54.70 -95.52
N MET A 874 -60.12 53.94 -96.41
CA MET A 874 -58.67 54.01 -96.62
C MET A 874 -58.42 55.07 -97.69
N ALA A 875 -57.55 56.03 -97.37
CA ALA A 875 -57.15 57.10 -98.29
C ALA A 875 -56.17 56.59 -99.35
#